data_AF-A0A3D1XRK7-F1
#
_entry.id   AF-A0A3D1XRK7-F1
#
_cell.length_a   1.000
_cell.length_b   1.000
_cell.length_c   1.000
_cell.angle_alpha   90.00
_cell.angle_beta   90.00
_cell.angle_gamma   90.00
#
_symmetry.space_group_name_H-M   'P 1'
#
loop_
_entity.id
_entity.type
_entity.pdbx_description
1 polymer ?
#
loop_
_entity_poly.entity_id
_entity_poly.type
_entity_poly.pdbx_seq_one_letter_code
_entity_poly.pdbx_strand_id
1 'polypeptide(L)'
;EQENLVRLQDELTEKMIALLATGLVEDNILKTTTKDALYGKKLLASNADALIDIIGLAQHIKNQAEELGNFPQAYLTLLNNIISGLKTIRQEKIDAIDKIQGTIMKPTPVDYNLFSIEVLNDRMVTHLERDILYLIKITNRQKMDRVMDLEDQLSELTETLQEEFENLKNKKSPLNSNQLKSKLDQIQQTLKQLMEKLAQQNQSMPDEFLNSKSYKSMNMEEMMASVEKIQDLANQGKMDEAMEQLKKMAEELRKFAEQLNQAESSMEEMVDTEMMEQLNESTQELKDMEKKQREIIKKTSEINQELRQKQSKKFESLVKKFFEELKKDVESIRSILDDDKNYLNEHSAMKKLSKLLEKESALNQEIQSLGQETIDSSLKDSLAKNFAELKDRQRQLSSTLSEMNSLRAMGLQEFKEKLPELQKKYDSLKELAELNELNEFNLLFKSTYPEVFRWQGNIQASRNENITGKISDDLKKVTRLNGEISKKLGSLKRSTEASNDSLLSKEEKSKLQKMAEQEKSMRGKTEGMQKQFSKMNQKNPLLPPSLAQNMQMAGKNLQRAESRLQGNQVQRSIESENKALKQIQEAQSMLSEMKKSGSQMSQQGKQQNQLRLGTGSRRDSRRGGAVRMQKEKVLLPSDDQYKVPSEFREDILDAMKKQTPKNYEQLVNEYYRELVQ
;
A
#
# COMPACT_ATOMS: atom_id res chain seq x y z
N GLU A 1 -22.28 13.98 26.63
CA GLU A 1 -21.24 13.14 25.99
C GLU A 1 -19.83 13.66 26.24
N GLN A 2 -19.51 14.92 25.92
CA GLN A 2 -18.19 15.52 26.21
C GLN A 2 -17.79 15.51 27.71
N GLU A 3 -18.75 15.59 28.62
CA GLU A 3 -18.50 15.49 30.07
C GLU A 3 -18.08 14.07 30.51
N ASN A 4 -18.69 13.04 29.91
CA ASN A 4 -18.28 11.65 30.12
C ASN A 4 -16.86 11.41 29.61
N LEU A 5 -16.49 12.03 28.48
CA LEU A 5 -15.13 11.94 27.95
C LEU A 5 -14.11 12.47 28.95
N VAL A 6 -14.26 13.70 29.46
CA VAL A 6 -13.29 14.28 30.42
C VAL A 6 -13.16 13.42 31.68
N ARG A 7 -14.27 12.85 32.18
CA ARG A 7 -14.20 11.91 33.30
C ARG A 7 -13.37 10.67 32.98
N LEU A 8 -13.50 10.12 31.78
CA LEU A 8 -12.66 8.99 31.33
C LEU A 8 -11.18 9.40 31.17
N GLN A 9 -10.89 10.65 30.79
CA GLN A 9 -9.51 11.16 30.74
C GLN A 9 -8.88 11.26 32.13
N ASP A 10 -9.66 11.71 33.12
CA ASP A 10 -9.22 11.76 34.52
C ASP A 10 -8.96 10.34 35.03
N GLU A 11 -9.87 9.38 34.76
CA GLU A 11 -9.68 7.97 35.10
C GLU A 11 -8.42 7.37 34.45
N LEU A 12 -8.15 7.71 33.17
CA LEU A 12 -6.94 7.30 32.47
C LEU A 12 -5.69 7.83 33.18
N THR A 13 -5.71 9.11 33.53
CA THR A 13 -4.60 9.78 34.22
C THR A 13 -4.35 9.13 35.59
N GLU A 14 -5.38 8.87 36.38
CA GLU A 14 -5.27 8.20 37.69
C GLU A 14 -4.68 6.80 37.58
N LYS A 15 -5.14 5.98 36.63
CA LYS A 15 -4.58 4.64 36.38
C LYS A 15 -3.11 4.69 35.97
N MET A 16 -2.74 5.66 35.13
CA MET A 16 -1.35 5.88 34.73
C MET A 16 -0.48 6.30 35.91
N ILE A 17 -0.96 7.20 36.77
CA ILE A 17 -0.27 7.63 38.00
C ILE A 17 -0.09 6.45 38.96
N ALA A 18 -1.12 5.61 39.14
CA ALA A 18 -1.02 4.43 40.00
C ALA A 18 0.06 3.44 39.51
N LEU A 19 0.14 3.21 38.20
CA LEU A 19 1.18 2.38 37.59
C LEU A 19 2.57 3.03 37.71
N LEU A 20 2.67 4.35 37.53
CA LEU A 20 3.91 5.10 37.71
C LEU A 20 4.42 5.00 39.15
N ALA A 21 3.54 5.21 40.13
CA ALA A 21 3.88 5.09 41.55
C ALA A 21 4.40 3.69 41.88
N THR A 22 3.74 2.65 41.36
CA THR A 22 4.21 1.26 41.48
C THR A 22 5.58 1.09 40.85
N GLY A 23 5.77 1.61 39.62
CA GLY A 23 7.03 1.57 38.90
C GLY A 23 8.19 2.22 39.66
N LEU A 24 7.99 3.40 40.25
CA LEU A 24 9.00 4.15 41.02
C LEU A 24 9.38 3.44 42.33
N VAL A 25 8.40 2.89 43.05
CA VAL A 25 8.66 2.12 44.28
C VAL A 25 9.47 0.87 43.95
N GLU A 26 9.09 0.15 42.89
CA GLU A 26 9.77 -1.07 42.45
C GLU A 26 11.15 -0.80 41.87
N ASP A 27 11.35 0.35 41.21
CA ASP A 27 12.64 0.76 40.68
C ASP A 27 13.72 0.90 41.77
N ASN A 28 13.35 1.56 42.88
CA ASN A 28 14.21 1.68 44.04
C ASN A 28 14.55 0.30 44.64
N ILE A 29 13.57 -0.60 44.68
CA ILE A 29 13.74 -1.97 45.18
C ILE A 29 14.64 -2.81 44.27
N LEU A 30 14.51 -2.66 42.94
CA LEU A 30 15.34 -3.35 41.94
C LEU A 30 16.81 -2.89 42.02
N LYS A 31 17.04 -1.61 42.31
CA LYS A 31 18.38 -1.00 42.44
C LYS A 31 19.11 -1.37 43.73
N THR A 32 18.39 -1.63 44.83
CA THR A 32 19.00 -1.83 46.16
C THR A 32 19.11 -3.29 46.62
N THR A 33 18.50 -4.26 45.92
CA THR A 33 18.31 -5.61 46.46
C THR A 33 18.62 -6.70 45.42
N THR A 34 19.47 -7.68 45.77
CA THR A 34 19.69 -8.89 44.96
C THR A 34 18.48 -9.82 45.07
N LYS A 35 17.50 -9.68 44.16
CA LYS A 35 16.28 -10.51 44.12
C LYS A 35 16.31 -11.55 43.00
N ASP A 36 15.61 -12.66 43.24
CA ASP A 36 15.45 -13.81 42.34
C ASP A 36 14.65 -13.45 41.07
N ALA A 37 14.96 -14.09 39.93
CA ALA A 37 14.31 -13.90 38.63
C ALA A 37 12.78 -14.08 38.67
N LEU A 38 12.29 -14.88 39.64
CA LEU A 38 10.87 -15.08 39.91
C LEU A 38 10.14 -13.78 40.33
N TYR A 39 10.81 -12.93 41.12
CA TYR A 39 10.27 -11.64 41.55
C TYR A 39 10.12 -10.70 40.35
N GLY A 40 11.17 -10.59 39.54
CA GLY A 40 11.17 -9.79 38.31
C GLY A 40 10.09 -10.23 37.33
N LYS A 41 9.87 -11.55 37.18
CA LYS A 41 8.76 -12.09 36.37
C LYS A 41 7.39 -11.62 36.86
N LYS A 42 7.14 -11.70 38.18
CA LYS A 42 5.86 -11.28 38.78
C LYS A 42 5.61 -9.79 38.58
N LEU A 43 6.64 -8.96 38.77
CA LEU A 43 6.58 -7.52 38.53
C LEU A 43 6.26 -7.20 37.06
N LEU A 44 6.95 -7.85 36.11
CA LEU A 44 6.70 -7.66 34.69
C LEU A 44 5.27 -8.06 34.31
N ALA A 45 4.75 -9.16 34.86
CA ALA A 45 3.38 -9.62 34.60
C ALA A 45 2.34 -8.62 35.14
N SER A 46 2.47 -8.19 36.40
CA SER A 46 1.57 -7.20 37.00
C SER A 46 1.55 -5.88 36.22
N ASN A 47 2.73 -5.42 35.79
CA ASN A 47 2.84 -4.23 34.95
C ASN A 47 2.19 -4.44 33.57
N ALA A 48 2.40 -5.60 32.95
CA ALA A 48 1.82 -5.92 31.65
C ALA A 48 0.29 -5.96 31.70
N ASP A 49 -0.30 -6.43 32.79
CA ASP A 49 -1.75 -6.45 33.02
C ASP A 49 -2.30 -5.03 33.21
N ALA A 50 -1.68 -4.22 34.08
CA ALA A 50 -2.07 -2.81 34.27
C ALA A 50 -2.00 -2.00 32.95
N LEU A 51 -1.01 -2.29 32.10
CA LEU A 51 -0.90 -1.68 30.78
C LEU A 51 -2.05 -2.07 29.85
N ILE A 52 -2.63 -3.27 29.95
CA ILE A 52 -3.82 -3.66 29.15
C ILE A 52 -4.97 -2.72 29.45
N ASP A 53 -5.24 -2.50 30.74
CA ASP A 53 -6.37 -1.67 31.18
C ASP A 53 -6.19 -0.21 30.72
N ILE A 54 -4.99 0.35 30.90
CA ILE A 54 -4.66 1.72 30.46
C ILE A 54 -4.79 1.85 28.94
N ILE A 55 -4.23 0.90 28.17
CA ILE A 55 -4.30 0.91 26.71
C ILE A 55 -5.75 0.80 26.25
N GLY A 56 -6.54 -0.10 26.86
CA GLY A 56 -7.95 -0.30 26.53
C GLY A 56 -8.79 0.95 26.79
N LEU A 57 -8.58 1.61 27.94
CA LEU A 57 -9.25 2.85 28.28
C LEU A 57 -8.87 3.99 27.33
N ALA A 58 -7.58 4.16 27.02
CA ALA A 58 -7.12 5.15 26.05
C ALA A 58 -7.72 4.93 24.65
N GLN A 59 -7.83 3.66 24.21
CA GLN A 59 -8.50 3.32 22.95
C GLN A 59 -10.00 3.65 22.98
N HIS A 60 -10.68 3.38 24.10
CA HIS A 60 -12.09 3.70 24.25
C HIS A 60 -12.35 5.21 24.15
N ILE A 61 -11.55 6.02 24.87
CA ILE A 61 -11.61 7.48 24.81
C ILE A 61 -11.37 7.98 23.39
N LYS A 62 -10.34 7.43 22.72
CA LYS A 62 -10.02 7.81 21.34
C LYS A 62 -11.19 7.58 20.39
N ASN A 63 -11.81 6.40 20.42
CA ASN A 63 -12.90 6.06 19.51
C ASN A 63 -14.12 6.98 19.74
N GLN A 64 -14.48 7.23 21.00
CA GLN A 64 -15.56 8.17 21.34
C GLN A 64 -15.24 9.60 20.91
N ALA A 65 -13.99 10.02 21.02
CA ALA A 65 -13.55 11.34 20.60
C ALA A 65 -13.59 11.52 19.07
N GLU A 66 -13.25 10.48 18.29
CA GLU A 66 -13.33 10.50 16.82
C GLU A 66 -14.78 10.63 16.32
N GLU A 67 -15.76 10.05 17.03
CA GLU A 67 -17.19 10.13 16.68
C GLU A 67 -17.77 11.56 16.84
N LEU A 68 -17.20 12.39 17.71
CA LEU A 68 -17.71 13.74 17.99
C LEU A 68 -17.36 14.79 16.92
N GLY A 69 -16.53 14.46 15.92
CA GLY A 69 -16.20 15.30 14.75
C GLY A 69 -15.37 16.55 15.00
N ASN A 70 -15.54 17.21 16.17
CA ASN A 70 -14.89 18.46 16.57
C ASN A 70 -13.94 18.29 17.76
N PHE A 71 -13.33 17.12 17.92
CA PHE A 71 -12.41 16.86 19.03
C PHE A 71 -10.97 17.34 18.71
N PRO A 72 -10.22 17.93 19.67
CA PRO A 72 -8.86 18.41 19.42
C PRO A 72 -7.90 17.33 18.89
N GLN A 73 -7.39 17.52 17.67
CA GLN A 73 -6.49 16.56 17.00
C GLN A 73 -5.18 16.30 17.78
N ALA A 74 -4.68 17.31 18.50
CA ALA A 74 -3.48 17.17 19.33
C ALA A 74 -3.68 16.11 20.44
N TYR A 75 -4.89 16.04 21.00
CA TYR A 75 -5.22 15.03 22.01
C TYR A 75 -5.36 13.63 21.41
N LEU A 76 -6.01 13.50 20.25
CA LEU A 76 -6.07 12.22 19.52
C LEU A 76 -4.66 11.73 19.17
N THR A 77 -3.76 12.64 18.82
CA THR A 77 -2.36 12.33 18.55
C THR A 77 -1.64 11.87 19.81
N LEU A 78 -1.82 12.57 20.94
CA LEU A 78 -1.28 12.15 22.24
C LEU A 78 -1.78 10.74 22.60
N LEU A 79 -3.09 10.48 22.54
CA LEU A 79 -3.65 9.16 22.84
C LEU A 79 -3.07 8.08 21.94
N ASN A 80 -2.94 8.34 20.64
CA ASN A 80 -2.30 7.39 19.72
C ASN A 80 -0.86 7.08 20.12
N ASN A 81 -0.11 8.09 20.54
CA ASN A 81 1.28 7.94 20.97
C ASN A 81 1.39 7.17 22.29
N ILE A 82 0.52 7.48 23.27
CA ILE A 82 0.37 6.72 24.52
C ILE A 82 0.07 5.25 24.20
N ILE A 83 -0.97 4.99 23.41
CA ILE A 83 -1.40 3.63 23.02
C ILE A 83 -0.25 2.87 22.35
N SER A 84 0.43 3.49 21.37
CA SER A 84 1.52 2.84 20.62
C SER A 84 2.74 2.57 21.48
N GLY A 85 3.15 3.55 22.30
CA GLY A 85 4.30 3.44 23.18
C GLY A 85 4.10 2.40 24.28
N LEU A 86 2.95 2.46 24.96
CA LEU A 86 2.59 1.48 26.00
C LEU A 86 2.42 0.07 25.43
N LYS A 87 1.89 -0.10 24.21
CA LYS A 87 1.86 -1.41 23.53
C LYS A 87 3.26 -1.97 23.30
N THR A 88 4.20 -1.13 22.87
CA THR A 88 5.60 -1.54 22.65
C THR A 88 6.26 -1.95 23.95
N ILE A 89 6.14 -1.14 25.00
CA ILE A 89 6.66 -1.45 26.34
C ILE A 89 6.06 -2.75 26.87
N ARG A 90 4.75 -2.93 26.73
CA ARG A 90 4.08 -4.17 27.13
C ARG A 90 4.62 -5.38 26.39
N GLN A 91 4.82 -5.29 25.07
CA GLN A 91 5.38 -6.39 24.28
C GLN A 91 6.80 -6.75 24.74
N GLU A 92 7.65 -5.75 24.97
CA GLU A 92 9.01 -5.98 25.47
C GLU A 92 9.01 -6.65 26.85
N LYS A 93 8.06 -6.29 27.73
CA LYS A 93 7.87 -6.95 29.04
C LYS A 93 7.41 -8.40 28.88
N ILE A 94 6.52 -8.72 27.94
CA ILE A 94 6.09 -10.09 27.64
C ILE A 94 7.26 -10.92 27.11
N ASP A 95 8.01 -10.38 26.16
CA ASP A 95 9.18 -11.06 25.59
C ASP A 95 10.24 -11.36 26.68
N ALA A 96 10.39 -10.47 27.65
CA ALA A 96 11.25 -10.69 28.81
C ALA A 96 10.71 -11.78 29.76
N ILE A 97 9.40 -11.81 30.02
CA ILE A 97 8.73 -12.86 30.80
C ILE A 97 8.97 -14.23 30.15
N ASP A 98 8.81 -14.33 28.84
CA ASP A 98 9.00 -15.58 28.09
C ASP A 98 10.46 -16.07 28.14
N LYS A 99 11.43 -15.14 28.05
CA LYS A 99 12.85 -15.45 28.22
C LYS A 99 13.17 -15.93 29.64
N ILE A 100 12.61 -15.28 30.67
CA ILE A 100 12.77 -15.70 32.07
C ILE A 100 12.14 -17.10 32.27
N GLN A 101 10.98 -17.36 31.70
CA GLN A 101 10.31 -18.66 31.79
C GLN A 101 11.12 -19.77 31.09
N GLY A 102 11.68 -19.49 29.92
CA GLY A 102 12.53 -20.43 29.17
C GLY A 102 13.89 -20.71 29.81
N THR A 103 14.36 -19.86 30.74
CA THR A 103 15.62 -20.04 31.48
C THR A 103 15.41 -20.75 32.81
N ILE A 104 14.33 -20.44 33.54
CA ILE A 104 13.94 -21.14 34.79
C ILE A 104 13.65 -22.63 34.55
N MET A 105 13.16 -23.01 33.37
CA MET A 105 12.86 -24.40 33.01
C MET A 105 14.09 -25.24 32.60
N LYS A 106 15.31 -24.68 32.60
CA LYS A 106 16.54 -25.41 32.24
C LYS A 106 17.29 -25.89 33.50
N PRO A 107 17.87 -27.11 33.50
CA PRO A 107 18.48 -27.73 34.68
C PRO A 107 19.78 -27.07 35.17
N THR A 108 20.25 -26.01 34.51
CA THR A 108 21.41 -25.22 34.93
C THR A 108 20.99 -23.74 34.90
N PRO A 109 20.78 -23.08 36.05
CA PRO A 109 20.38 -21.68 36.08
C PRO A 109 21.53 -20.82 35.54
N VAL A 110 21.36 -20.30 34.34
CA VAL A 110 22.19 -19.20 33.83
C VAL A 110 21.66 -17.95 34.49
N ASP A 111 22.53 -17.21 35.20
CA ASP A 111 22.19 -15.93 35.83
C ASP A 111 21.50 -15.01 34.80
N TYR A 112 20.19 -14.82 34.95
CA TYR A 112 19.46 -13.88 34.11
C TYR A 112 19.73 -12.48 34.64
N ASN A 113 20.42 -11.67 33.84
CA ASN A 113 20.91 -10.37 34.27
C ASN A 113 19.73 -9.43 34.61
N LEU A 114 19.50 -9.16 35.90
CA LEU A 114 18.42 -8.29 36.42
C LEU A 114 18.43 -6.88 35.80
N PHE A 115 19.58 -6.45 35.30
CA PHE A 115 19.77 -5.21 34.53
C PHE A 115 18.74 -5.07 33.39
N SER A 116 18.29 -6.18 32.79
CA SER A 116 17.27 -6.12 31.72
C SER A 116 15.88 -5.74 32.23
N ILE A 117 15.55 -6.04 33.49
CA ILE A 117 14.25 -5.74 34.10
C ILE A 117 14.20 -4.29 34.56
N GLU A 118 15.29 -3.82 35.17
CA GLU A 118 15.48 -2.41 35.55
C GLU A 118 15.33 -1.49 34.34
N VAL A 119 16.04 -1.78 33.24
CA VAL A 119 15.94 -0.99 32.00
C VAL A 119 14.50 -0.95 31.43
N LEU A 120 13.77 -2.07 31.50
CA LEU A 120 12.37 -2.12 31.07
C LEU A 120 11.42 -1.37 32.01
N ASN A 121 11.75 -1.32 33.30
CA ASN A 121 11.00 -0.57 34.29
C ASN A 121 11.24 0.94 34.13
N ASP A 122 12.50 1.37 34.06
CA ASP A 122 12.91 2.74 33.79
C ASP A 122 12.24 3.27 32.51
N ARG A 123 12.27 2.49 31.43
CA ARG A 123 11.61 2.87 30.17
C ARG A 123 10.11 3.06 30.32
N MET A 124 9.44 2.24 31.13
CA MET A 124 8.02 2.42 31.43
C MET A 124 7.79 3.69 32.26
N VAL A 125 8.57 3.88 33.32
CA VAL A 125 8.49 5.04 34.22
C VAL A 125 8.65 6.33 33.42
N THR A 126 9.74 6.48 32.66
CA THR A 126 9.99 7.68 31.85
C THR A 126 8.88 7.93 30.82
N HIS A 127 8.33 6.88 30.22
CA HIS A 127 7.22 7.01 29.27
C HIS A 127 5.93 7.50 29.96
N LEU A 128 5.60 6.92 31.12
CA LEU A 128 4.42 7.31 31.91
C LEU A 128 4.55 8.73 32.44
N GLU A 129 5.68 9.12 33.02
CA GLU A 129 5.92 10.48 33.54
C GLU A 129 5.64 11.55 32.49
N ARG A 130 6.24 11.39 31.31
CA ARG A 130 6.08 12.31 30.20
C ARG A 130 4.63 12.34 29.71
N ASP A 131 4.03 11.18 29.49
CA ASP A 131 2.69 11.10 28.92
C ASP A 131 1.63 11.64 29.89
N ILE A 132 1.75 11.33 31.19
CA ILE A 132 0.89 11.87 32.26
C ILE A 132 0.97 13.40 32.26
N LEU A 133 2.17 13.98 32.23
CA LEU A 133 2.35 15.43 32.24
C LEU A 133 1.64 16.10 31.06
N TYR A 134 1.76 15.56 29.85
CA TYR A 134 1.09 16.12 28.67
C TYR A 134 -0.42 15.85 28.64
N LEU A 135 -0.86 14.70 29.16
CA LEU A 135 -2.28 14.38 29.29
C LEU A 135 -2.97 15.36 30.22
N ILE A 136 -2.37 15.62 31.40
CA ILE A 136 -2.82 16.63 32.36
C ILE A 136 -2.87 18.01 31.70
N LYS A 137 -1.81 18.43 30.99
CA LYS A 137 -1.77 19.73 30.30
C LYS A 137 -2.92 19.89 29.31
N ILE A 138 -3.21 18.88 28.47
CA ILE A 138 -4.32 18.98 27.51
C ILE A 138 -5.68 18.90 28.20
N THR A 139 -5.86 18.00 29.15
CA THR A 139 -7.13 17.88 29.88
C THR A 139 -7.45 19.17 30.65
N ASN A 140 -6.45 19.81 31.26
CA ASN A 140 -6.62 21.10 31.92
C ASN A 140 -7.01 22.21 30.95
N ARG A 141 -6.40 22.25 29.76
CA ARG A 141 -6.79 23.20 28.72
C ARG A 141 -8.23 22.97 28.27
N GLN A 142 -8.64 21.72 28.03
CA GLN A 142 -10.03 21.39 27.69
C GLN A 142 -11.03 21.77 28.80
N LYS A 143 -10.64 21.63 30.08
CA LYS A 143 -11.45 22.10 31.21
C LYS A 143 -11.55 23.63 31.22
N MET A 144 -10.46 24.33 30.96
CA MET A 144 -10.42 25.80 30.86
C MET A 144 -11.24 26.33 29.68
N ASP A 145 -11.15 25.72 28.51
CA ASP A 145 -11.94 26.08 27.33
C ASP A 145 -13.45 26.08 27.65
N ARG A 146 -13.93 25.13 28.46
CA ARG A 146 -15.33 25.09 28.92
C ARG A 146 -15.68 26.18 29.93
N VAL A 147 -14.73 26.54 30.79
CA VAL A 147 -14.89 27.66 31.72
C VAL A 147 -15.00 28.97 30.93
N MET A 148 -14.20 29.13 29.88
CA MET A 148 -14.28 30.26 28.95
C MET A 148 -15.61 30.27 28.19
N ASP A 149 -16.08 29.14 27.66
CA ASP A 149 -17.38 29.06 26.98
C ASP A 149 -18.55 29.50 27.90
N LEU A 150 -18.50 29.13 29.19
CA LEU A 150 -19.50 29.54 30.18
C LEU A 150 -19.36 31.02 30.55
N GLU A 151 -18.15 31.55 30.58
CA GLU A 151 -17.89 32.97 30.80
C GLU A 151 -18.41 33.81 29.63
N ASP A 152 -18.12 33.42 28.38
CA ASP A 152 -18.63 34.07 27.18
C ASP A 152 -20.17 34.11 27.16
N GLN A 153 -20.82 32.99 27.49
CA GLN A 153 -22.28 32.92 27.63
C GLN A 153 -22.80 33.87 28.71
N LEU A 154 -22.09 33.96 29.83
CA LEU A 154 -22.45 34.84 30.95
C LEU A 154 -22.30 36.32 30.56
N SER A 155 -21.23 36.66 29.83
CA SER A 155 -21.01 38.00 29.27
C SER A 155 -22.12 38.37 28.26
N GLU A 156 -22.48 37.47 27.35
CA GLU A 156 -23.58 37.70 26.39
C GLU A 156 -24.94 37.87 27.10
N LEU A 157 -25.26 37.01 28.08
CA LEU A 157 -26.50 37.13 28.85
C LEU A 157 -26.57 38.46 29.61
N THR A 158 -25.44 38.93 30.15
CA THR A 158 -25.41 40.21 30.88
C THR A 158 -25.48 41.43 29.96
N GLU A 159 -24.85 41.39 28.78
CA GLU A 159 -24.96 42.45 27.77
C GLU A 159 -26.39 42.56 27.24
N THR A 160 -27.01 41.44 26.86
CA THR A 160 -28.40 41.45 26.38
C THR A 160 -29.39 41.90 27.46
N LEU A 161 -29.10 41.60 28.73
CA LEU A 161 -29.89 42.08 29.85
C LEU A 161 -29.74 43.61 30.00
N GLN A 162 -28.52 44.14 29.89
CA GLN A 162 -28.28 45.59 29.93
C GLN A 162 -29.02 46.33 28.82
N GLU A 163 -28.97 45.83 27.58
CA GLU A 163 -29.69 46.42 26.44
C GLU A 163 -31.20 46.46 26.68
N GLU A 164 -31.78 45.41 27.28
CA GLU A 164 -33.19 45.37 27.61
C GLU A 164 -33.57 46.42 28.66
N PHE A 165 -32.78 46.57 29.73
CA PHE A 165 -33.00 47.62 30.73
C PHE A 165 -32.91 49.04 30.13
N GLU A 166 -31.93 49.31 29.26
CA GLU A 166 -31.80 50.61 28.58
C GLU A 166 -32.98 50.86 27.61
N ASN A 167 -33.48 49.83 26.93
CA ASN A 167 -34.66 49.93 26.06
C ASN A 167 -35.95 50.22 26.85
N LEU A 168 -36.10 49.61 28.03
CA LEU A 168 -37.23 49.82 28.95
C LEU A 168 -37.24 51.23 29.55
N LYS A 169 -36.06 51.83 29.75
CA LYS A 169 -35.94 53.23 30.18
C LYS A 169 -36.40 54.22 29.08
N ASN A 170 -36.19 53.87 27.81
CA ASN A 170 -36.42 54.75 26.66
C ASN A 170 -37.85 54.68 26.08
N LYS A 171 -38.58 53.58 26.28
CA LYS A 171 -39.99 53.44 25.87
C LYS A 171 -40.81 53.08 27.11
N LYS A 172 -41.89 53.80 27.41
CA LYS A 172 -42.86 53.50 28.49
C LYS A 172 -43.65 52.19 28.22
N SER A 173 -42.95 51.12 27.89
CA SER A 173 -43.50 49.79 27.68
C SER A 173 -43.56 49.06 29.02
N PRO A 174 -44.65 48.32 29.30
CA PRO A 174 -44.74 47.55 30.54
C PRO A 174 -43.66 46.46 30.52
N LEU A 175 -42.93 46.35 31.63
CA LEU A 175 -41.93 45.32 31.85
C LEU A 175 -42.56 43.93 31.65
N ASN A 176 -42.06 43.13 30.72
CA ASN A 176 -42.40 41.71 30.70
C ASN A 176 -41.62 41.01 31.82
N SER A 177 -42.16 41.07 33.05
CA SER A 177 -41.55 40.51 34.27
C SER A 177 -41.09 39.05 34.09
N ASN A 178 -41.78 38.28 33.24
CA ASN A 178 -41.44 36.90 32.96
C ASN A 178 -40.15 36.74 32.12
N GLN A 179 -39.89 37.64 31.17
CA GLN A 179 -38.66 37.60 30.35
C GLN A 179 -37.43 38.01 31.17
N LEU A 180 -37.57 39.05 31.99
CA LEU A 180 -36.51 39.50 32.88
C LEU A 180 -36.12 38.41 33.88
N LYS A 181 -37.14 37.81 34.52
CA LYS A 181 -36.94 36.72 35.46
C LYS A 181 -36.25 35.53 34.79
N SER A 182 -36.68 35.15 33.59
CA SER A 182 -36.05 34.07 32.83
C SER A 182 -34.56 34.31 32.54
N LYS A 183 -34.16 35.54 32.21
CA LYS A 183 -32.75 35.86 31.94
C LYS A 183 -31.89 35.88 33.21
N LEU A 184 -32.43 36.41 34.30
CA LEU A 184 -31.74 36.38 35.59
C LEU A 184 -31.59 34.93 36.10
N ASP A 185 -32.61 34.10 35.93
CA ASP A 185 -32.55 32.67 36.25
C ASP A 185 -31.48 31.96 35.38
N GLN A 186 -31.33 32.33 34.10
CA GLN A 186 -30.27 31.81 33.22
C GLN A 186 -28.87 32.23 33.69
N ILE A 187 -28.67 33.52 34.02
CA ILE A 187 -27.40 34.03 34.57
C ILE A 187 -27.04 33.28 35.85
N GLN A 188 -28.01 33.08 36.75
CA GLN A 188 -27.81 32.33 37.99
C GLN A 188 -27.42 30.86 37.72
N GLN A 189 -28.07 30.21 36.76
CA GLN A 189 -27.74 28.84 36.35
C GLN A 189 -26.33 28.74 35.76
N THR A 190 -25.96 29.65 34.86
CA THR A 190 -24.63 29.68 34.24
C THR A 190 -23.54 29.95 35.28
N LEU A 191 -23.76 30.89 36.22
CA LEU A 191 -22.85 31.14 37.35
C LEU A 191 -22.66 29.88 38.21
N LYS A 192 -23.75 29.17 38.52
CA LYS A 192 -23.71 27.92 39.29
C LYS A 192 -22.89 26.84 38.58
N GLN A 193 -23.10 26.68 37.27
CA GLN A 193 -22.34 25.74 36.45
C GLN A 193 -20.85 26.11 36.41
N LEU A 194 -20.53 27.39 36.22
CA LEU A 194 -19.17 27.90 36.21
C LEU A 194 -18.46 27.62 37.55
N MET A 195 -19.12 27.90 38.68
CA MET A 195 -18.59 27.57 40.02
C MET A 195 -18.35 26.07 40.19
N GLU A 196 -19.31 25.24 39.77
CA GLU A 196 -19.17 23.79 39.85
C GLU A 196 -17.97 23.30 39.02
N LYS A 197 -17.78 23.84 37.80
CA LYS A 197 -16.67 23.46 36.91
C LYS A 197 -15.31 23.93 37.43
N LEU A 198 -15.21 25.14 37.97
CA LEU A 198 -14.00 25.64 38.62
C LEU A 198 -13.66 24.85 39.90
N ALA A 199 -14.67 24.47 40.68
CA ALA A 199 -14.47 23.65 41.88
C ALA A 199 -13.99 22.23 41.53
N GLN A 200 -14.58 21.61 40.50
CA GLN A 200 -14.15 20.30 39.97
C GLN A 200 -12.71 20.34 39.44
N GLN A 201 -12.31 21.44 38.80
CA GLN A 201 -10.95 21.62 38.28
C GLN A 201 -9.88 21.64 39.40
N ASN A 202 -10.22 22.15 40.59
CA ASN A 202 -9.29 22.24 41.73
C ASN A 202 -9.16 20.95 42.56
N GLN A 203 -10.07 19.98 42.42
CA GLN A 203 -10.09 18.78 43.28
C GLN A 203 -9.27 17.61 42.74
N SER A 204 -8.96 17.56 41.44
CA SER A 204 -8.46 16.36 40.80
C SER A 204 -6.93 16.23 40.70
N MET A 205 -6.13 17.30 40.93
CA MET A 205 -4.71 17.33 40.56
C MET A 205 -3.78 18.05 41.57
N PRO A 206 -2.46 17.75 41.59
CA PRO A 206 -1.47 18.38 42.48
C PRO A 206 -1.37 19.90 42.30
N ASP A 207 -1.21 20.61 43.42
CA ASP A 207 -1.13 22.08 43.54
C ASP A 207 -0.09 22.75 42.61
N GLU A 208 0.88 22.02 42.06
CA GLU A 208 1.96 22.54 41.21
C GLU A 208 1.49 23.02 39.82
N PHE A 209 0.36 22.52 39.32
CA PHE A 209 -0.10 22.82 37.95
C PHE A 209 -1.16 23.92 37.85
N LEU A 210 -1.66 24.40 38.99
CA LEU A 210 -2.64 25.48 39.03
C LEU A 210 -2.06 26.67 39.76
N ASN A 211 -2.26 27.85 39.20
CA ASN A 211 -2.04 29.11 39.89
C ASN A 211 -3.14 29.28 40.96
N SER A 212 -3.14 28.39 41.97
CA SER A 212 -4.20 28.20 42.98
C SER A 212 -4.47 29.45 43.82
N LYS A 213 -3.56 30.43 43.76
CA LYS A 213 -3.70 31.75 44.36
C LYS A 213 -4.60 32.71 43.56
N SER A 214 -4.75 32.51 42.25
CA SER A 214 -5.52 33.41 41.37
C SER A 214 -7.03 33.14 41.42
N TYR A 215 -7.45 31.89 41.65
CA TYR A 215 -8.87 31.51 41.70
C TYR A 215 -9.51 31.69 43.08
N LYS A 216 -8.71 31.65 44.15
CA LYS A 216 -9.19 31.81 45.54
C LYS A 216 -9.63 33.23 45.89
N SER A 217 -9.29 34.23 45.06
CA SER A 217 -9.73 35.63 45.20
C SER A 217 -11.02 35.96 44.45
N MET A 218 -11.70 34.96 43.87
CA MET A 218 -12.92 35.17 43.09
C MET A 218 -14.13 35.15 44.01
N ASN A 219 -14.75 36.31 44.24
CA ASN A 219 -15.97 36.45 45.06
C ASN A 219 -17.23 36.02 44.27
N MET A 220 -17.29 34.76 43.82
CA MET A 220 -18.44 34.23 43.08
C MET A 220 -19.74 34.26 43.90
N GLU A 221 -19.60 34.20 45.23
CA GLU A 221 -20.69 34.38 46.19
C GLU A 221 -21.28 35.81 46.13
N GLU A 222 -20.45 36.84 45.92
CA GLU A 222 -20.90 38.23 45.74
C GLU A 222 -21.62 38.43 44.40
N MET A 223 -21.18 37.73 43.34
CA MET A 223 -21.86 37.76 42.04
C MET A 223 -23.24 37.13 42.11
N MET A 224 -23.40 36.00 42.81
CA MET A 224 -24.72 35.40 43.04
C MET A 224 -25.64 36.32 43.84
N ALA A 225 -25.13 36.93 44.92
CA ALA A 225 -25.88 37.90 45.71
C ALA A 225 -26.29 39.13 44.88
N SER A 226 -25.46 39.54 43.91
CA SER A 226 -25.77 40.63 42.99
C SER A 226 -26.94 40.28 42.06
N VAL A 227 -27.03 39.05 41.57
CA VAL A 227 -28.17 38.57 40.75
C VAL A 227 -29.47 38.60 41.54
N GLU A 228 -29.47 38.09 42.77
CA GLU A 228 -30.65 38.11 43.67
C GLU A 228 -31.10 39.55 43.95
N LYS A 229 -30.14 40.45 44.21
CA LYS A 229 -30.44 41.86 44.46
C LYS A 229 -31.01 42.57 43.23
N ILE A 230 -30.53 42.26 42.03
CA ILE A 230 -31.09 42.79 40.77
C ILE A 230 -32.54 42.31 40.61
N GLN A 231 -32.81 41.05 40.93
CA GLN A 231 -34.16 40.46 40.88
C GLN A 231 -35.12 41.16 41.85
N ASP A 232 -34.70 41.38 43.10
CA ASP A 232 -35.50 42.06 44.12
C ASP A 232 -35.79 43.53 43.76
N LEU A 233 -34.78 44.27 43.30
CA LEU A 233 -34.93 45.66 42.89
C LEU A 233 -35.85 45.79 41.67
N ALA A 234 -35.76 44.86 40.71
CA ALA A 234 -36.66 44.79 39.57
C ALA A 234 -38.10 44.48 39.99
N ASN A 235 -38.32 43.54 40.92
CA ASN A 235 -39.64 43.19 41.44
C ASN A 235 -40.28 44.35 42.23
N GLN A 236 -39.48 45.16 42.91
CA GLN A 236 -39.90 46.38 43.62
C GLN A 236 -40.16 47.57 42.68
N GLY A 237 -39.92 47.43 41.37
CA GLY A 237 -40.06 48.49 40.38
C GLY A 237 -38.95 49.54 40.39
N LYS A 238 -37.85 49.30 41.13
CA LYS A 238 -36.70 50.21 41.26
C LYS A 238 -35.68 49.98 40.14
N MET A 239 -36.08 50.32 38.92
CA MET A 239 -35.32 50.00 37.70
C MET A 239 -33.96 50.69 37.62
N ASP A 240 -33.84 51.94 38.08
CA ASP A 240 -32.55 52.65 38.07
C ASP A 240 -31.53 52.01 39.03
N GLU A 241 -31.98 51.59 40.23
CA GLU A 241 -31.13 50.90 41.20
C GLU A 241 -30.73 49.50 40.69
N ALA A 242 -31.65 48.76 40.06
CA ALA A 242 -31.37 47.46 39.44
C ALA A 242 -30.34 47.58 38.31
N MET A 243 -30.47 48.61 37.46
CA MET A 243 -29.53 48.91 36.38
C MET A 243 -28.14 49.25 36.92
N GLU A 244 -28.04 50.00 38.03
CA GLU A 244 -26.74 50.31 38.65
C GLU A 244 -26.05 49.05 39.19
N GLN A 245 -26.81 48.15 39.83
CA GLN A 245 -26.27 46.85 40.28
C GLN A 245 -25.83 45.98 39.10
N LEU A 246 -26.60 45.95 38.00
CA LEU A 246 -26.22 45.21 36.79
C LEU A 246 -24.94 45.73 36.13
N LYS A 247 -24.72 47.06 36.16
CA LYS A 247 -23.47 47.68 35.66
C LYS A 247 -22.27 47.27 36.51
N LYS A 248 -22.43 47.21 37.85
CA LYS A 248 -21.37 46.73 38.76
C LYS A 248 -21.04 45.26 38.51
N MET A 249 -22.05 44.41 38.38
CA MET A 249 -21.90 42.99 38.08
C MET A 249 -21.17 42.77 36.74
N ALA A 250 -21.51 43.52 35.70
CA ALA A 250 -20.82 43.43 34.41
C ALA A 250 -19.35 43.87 34.48
N GLU A 251 -19.01 44.87 35.30
CA GLU A 251 -17.63 45.28 35.51
C GLU A 251 -16.82 44.18 36.24
N GLU A 252 -17.43 43.52 37.22
CA GLU A 252 -16.81 42.39 37.93
C GLU A 252 -16.62 41.18 37.01
N LEU A 253 -17.61 40.87 36.16
CA LEU A 253 -17.50 39.81 35.15
C LEU A 253 -16.39 40.10 34.15
N ARG A 254 -16.24 41.35 33.71
CA ARG A 254 -15.14 41.74 32.83
C ARG A 254 -13.77 41.53 33.47
N LYS A 255 -13.61 41.91 34.74
CA LYS A 255 -12.36 41.65 35.50
C LYS A 255 -12.09 40.15 35.64
N PHE A 256 -13.14 39.38 35.88
CA PHE A 256 -13.07 37.92 35.94
C PHE A 256 -12.64 37.32 34.59
N ALA A 257 -13.24 37.76 33.48
CA ALA A 257 -12.86 37.37 32.12
C ALA A 257 -11.39 37.69 31.83
N GLU A 258 -10.91 38.88 32.20
CA GLU A 258 -9.51 39.27 32.04
C GLU A 258 -8.56 38.37 32.84
N GLN A 259 -8.94 37.97 34.06
CA GLN A 259 -8.16 37.03 34.87
C GLN A 259 -8.15 35.62 34.28
N LEU A 260 -9.28 35.13 33.75
CA LEU A 260 -9.34 33.84 33.08
C LEU A 260 -8.50 33.83 31.81
N ASN A 261 -8.57 34.88 30.99
CA ASN A 261 -7.74 35.03 29.79
C ASN A 261 -6.24 35.09 30.14
N GLN A 262 -5.87 35.75 31.24
CA GLN A 262 -4.48 35.74 31.74
C GLN A 262 -4.06 34.35 32.21
N ALA A 263 -4.94 33.62 32.91
CA ALA A 263 -4.66 32.26 33.35
C ALA A 263 -4.50 31.31 32.15
N GLU A 264 -5.40 31.39 31.16
CA GLU A 264 -5.34 30.61 29.92
C GLU A 264 -4.06 30.90 29.13
N SER A 265 -3.69 32.17 28.98
CA SER A 265 -2.45 32.56 28.28
C SER A 265 -1.17 32.25 29.05
N SER A 266 -1.25 32.13 30.38
CA SER A 266 -0.13 31.70 31.24
C SER A 266 0.05 30.18 31.28
N MET A 267 -0.93 29.40 30.78
CA MET A 267 -0.75 27.96 30.64
C MET A 267 0.40 27.69 29.66
N GLU A 268 1.34 26.86 30.09
CA GLU A 268 2.54 26.55 29.31
C GLU A 268 2.17 26.08 27.90
N GLU A 269 2.77 26.70 26.88
CA GLU A 269 2.52 26.31 25.49
C GLU A 269 2.86 24.82 25.30
N MET A 270 1.92 24.08 24.72
CA MET A 270 2.07 22.64 24.47
C MET A 270 3.23 22.31 23.51
N VAL A 271 3.66 23.29 22.72
CA VAL A 271 4.80 23.24 21.81
C VAL A 271 5.58 24.52 22.02
N ASP A 272 6.85 24.40 22.42
CA ASP A 272 7.70 25.57 22.62
C ASP A 272 8.05 26.28 21.29
N THR A 273 8.50 27.54 21.40
CA THR A 273 8.83 28.37 20.24
C THR A 273 9.96 27.77 19.39
N GLU A 274 10.97 27.15 20.03
CA GLU A 274 12.10 26.50 19.34
C GLU A 274 11.63 25.33 18.47
N MET A 275 10.75 24.48 19.01
CA MET A 275 10.16 23.35 18.31
C MET A 275 9.26 23.81 17.17
N MET A 276 8.48 24.88 17.36
CA MET A 276 7.68 25.45 16.27
C MET A 276 8.54 25.99 15.12
N GLU A 277 9.67 26.64 15.43
CA GLU A 277 10.63 27.11 14.42
C GLU A 277 11.21 25.92 13.65
N GLN A 278 11.70 24.91 14.36
CA GLN A 278 12.24 23.69 13.74
C GLN A 278 11.21 22.93 12.89
N LEU A 279 9.93 22.91 13.28
CA LEU A 279 8.84 22.33 12.49
C LEU A 279 8.55 23.16 11.23
N ASN A 280 8.63 24.49 11.31
CA ASN A 280 8.48 25.36 10.14
C ASN A 280 9.63 25.18 9.14
N GLU A 281 10.87 25.10 9.62
CA GLU A 281 12.05 24.78 8.80
C GLU A 281 11.88 23.42 8.11
N SER A 282 11.54 22.39 8.88
CA SER A 282 11.28 21.03 8.37
C SER A 282 10.17 21.02 7.30
N THR A 283 9.11 21.80 7.50
CA THR A 283 8.01 21.93 6.53
C THR A 283 8.50 22.54 5.21
N GLN A 284 9.39 23.54 5.28
CA GLN A 284 9.94 24.17 4.08
C GLN A 284 10.91 23.22 3.36
N GLU A 285 11.75 22.49 4.10
CA GLU A 285 12.63 21.48 3.50
C GLU A 285 11.86 20.37 2.80
N LEU A 286 10.76 19.88 3.40
CA LEU A 286 9.89 18.88 2.78
C LEU A 286 9.27 19.36 1.48
N LYS A 287 8.80 20.62 1.42
CA LYS A 287 8.27 21.22 0.19
C LYS A 287 9.32 21.30 -0.91
N ASP A 288 10.55 21.68 -0.55
CA ASP A 288 11.65 21.75 -1.50
C ASP A 288 12.04 20.36 -2.02
N MET A 289 12.04 19.35 -1.14
CA MET A 289 12.25 17.95 -1.54
C MET A 289 11.11 17.41 -2.40
N GLU A 290 9.85 17.69 -2.06
CA GLU A 290 8.68 17.31 -2.87
C GLU A 290 8.82 17.86 -4.29
N LYS A 291 9.16 19.15 -4.43
CA LYS A 291 9.35 19.80 -5.72
C LYS A 291 10.49 19.15 -6.51
N LYS A 292 11.64 18.92 -5.88
CA LYS A 292 12.80 18.26 -6.53
C LYS A 292 12.46 16.84 -6.97
N GLN A 293 11.79 16.07 -6.13
CA GLN A 293 11.38 14.70 -6.44
C GLN A 293 10.43 14.66 -7.64
N ARG A 294 9.45 15.58 -7.72
CA ARG A 294 8.55 15.70 -8.87
C ARG A 294 9.30 16.05 -10.15
N GLU A 295 10.30 16.93 -10.07
CA GLU A 295 11.15 17.26 -11.22
C GLU A 295 11.99 16.07 -11.69
N ILE A 296 12.53 15.27 -10.77
CA ILE A 296 13.25 14.03 -11.09
C ILE A 296 12.31 13.03 -11.76
N ILE A 297 11.15 12.74 -11.16
CA ILE A 297 10.14 11.82 -11.73
C ILE A 297 9.77 12.24 -13.15
N LYS A 298 9.57 13.53 -13.39
CA LYS A 298 9.27 14.05 -14.73
C LYS A 298 10.39 13.73 -15.72
N LYS A 299 11.64 14.04 -15.38
CA LYS A 299 12.81 13.78 -16.24
C LYS A 299 13.07 12.29 -16.44
N THR A 300 12.94 11.47 -15.39
CA THR A 300 13.05 10.01 -15.47
C THR A 300 11.95 9.44 -16.37
N SER A 301 10.71 9.96 -16.30
CA SER A 301 9.60 9.57 -17.16
C SER A 301 9.83 9.94 -18.63
N GLU A 302 10.34 11.14 -18.91
CA GLU A 302 10.72 11.58 -20.26
C GLU A 302 11.76 10.62 -20.87
N ILE A 303 12.83 10.31 -20.12
CA ILE A 303 13.86 9.34 -20.55
C ILE A 303 13.23 7.95 -20.76
N ASN A 304 12.34 7.51 -19.88
CA ASN A 304 11.66 6.22 -20.00
C ASN A 304 10.77 6.15 -21.24
N GLN A 305 10.07 7.23 -21.59
CA GLN A 305 9.23 7.31 -22.78
C GLN A 305 10.08 7.23 -24.05
N GLU A 306 11.17 7.99 -24.13
CA GLU A 306 12.11 7.91 -25.25
C GLU A 306 12.75 6.52 -25.36
N LEU A 307 13.14 5.92 -24.22
CA LEU A 307 13.67 4.57 -24.16
C LEU A 307 12.66 3.55 -24.71
N ARG A 308 11.38 3.65 -24.31
CA ARG A 308 10.30 2.78 -24.83
C ARG A 308 10.08 2.96 -26.32
N GLN A 309 10.15 4.18 -26.85
CA GLN A 309 10.05 4.42 -28.29
C GLN A 309 11.23 3.80 -29.06
N LYS A 310 12.47 3.97 -28.54
CA LYS A 310 13.67 3.36 -29.12
C LYS A 310 13.61 1.82 -29.07
N GLN A 311 13.10 1.27 -27.95
CA GLN A 311 12.86 -0.16 -27.79
C GLN A 311 11.85 -0.67 -28.81
N SER A 312 10.69 -0.01 -28.93
CA SER A 312 9.63 -0.39 -29.87
C SER A 312 10.13 -0.39 -31.32
N LYS A 313 10.80 0.67 -31.76
CA LYS A 313 11.37 0.76 -33.13
C LYS A 313 12.43 -0.31 -33.41
N LYS A 314 13.33 -0.55 -32.47
CA LYS A 314 14.37 -1.59 -32.61
C LYS A 314 13.73 -2.98 -32.62
N PHE A 315 12.75 -3.21 -31.75
CA PHE A 315 12.02 -4.46 -31.67
C PHE A 315 11.25 -4.76 -32.96
N GLU A 316 10.53 -3.78 -33.51
CA GLU A 316 9.82 -3.92 -34.79
C GLU A 316 10.76 -4.36 -35.93
N SER A 317 11.94 -3.72 -36.05
CA SER A 317 12.94 -4.09 -37.07
C SER A 317 13.55 -5.47 -36.84
N LEU A 318 13.82 -5.85 -35.59
CA LEU A 318 14.38 -7.14 -35.21
C LEU A 318 13.37 -8.27 -35.44
N VAL A 319 12.11 -8.06 -35.07
CA VAL A 319 11.01 -9.01 -35.25
C VAL A 319 10.74 -9.25 -36.73
N LYS A 320 10.67 -8.20 -37.54
CA LYS A 320 10.48 -8.33 -38.99
C LYS A 320 11.61 -9.13 -39.64
N LYS A 321 12.86 -8.80 -39.34
CA LYS A 321 14.03 -9.54 -39.87
C LYS A 321 14.04 -11.00 -39.39
N PHE A 322 13.68 -11.22 -38.13
CA PHE A 322 13.61 -12.55 -37.52
C PHE A 322 12.59 -13.45 -38.22
N PHE A 323 11.37 -12.96 -38.49
CA PHE A 323 10.34 -13.75 -39.16
C PHE A 323 10.66 -14.04 -40.63
N GLU A 324 11.27 -13.10 -41.35
CA GLU A 324 11.81 -13.35 -42.70
C GLU A 324 12.85 -14.48 -42.71
N GLU A 325 13.77 -14.45 -41.73
CA GLU A 325 14.79 -15.49 -41.59
C GLU A 325 14.22 -16.85 -41.16
N LEU A 326 13.19 -16.87 -40.30
CA LEU A 326 12.48 -18.10 -39.93
C LEU A 326 11.74 -18.69 -41.13
N LYS A 327 11.03 -17.86 -41.89
CA LYS A 327 10.28 -18.27 -43.08
C LYS A 327 11.21 -18.98 -44.07
N LYS A 328 12.38 -18.39 -44.35
CA LYS A 328 13.39 -18.97 -45.25
C LYS A 328 13.88 -20.34 -44.78
N ASP A 329 14.16 -20.49 -43.49
CA ASP A 329 14.66 -21.76 -42.94
C ASP A 329 13.56 -22.84 -43.01
N VAL A 330 12.32 -22.50 -42.65
CA VAL A 330 11.17 -23.41 -42.70
C VAL A 330 10.86 -23.81 -44.15
N GLU A 331 10.89 -22.88 -45.10
CA GLU A 331 10.70 -23.18 -46.52
C GLU A 331 11.79 -24.10 -47.08
N SER A 332 13.03 -23.90 -46.65
CA SER A 332 14.15 -24.77 -47.04
C SER A 332 13.94 -26.20 -46.52
N ILE A 333 13.44 -26.35 -45.29
CA ILE A 333 13.09 -27.67 -44.74
C ILE A 333 11.94 -28.31 -45.53
N ARG A 334 10.88 -27.53 -45.84
CA ARG A 334 9.73 -28.03 -46.61
C ARG A 334 10.17 -28.55 -47.98
N SER A 335 11.02 -27.82 -48.69
CA SER A 335 11.56 -28.24 -49.99
C SER A 335 12.30 -29.57 -49.89
N ILE A 336 13.18 -29.72 -48.88
CA ILE A 336 13.94 -30.96 -48.67
C ILE A 336 13.00 -32.14 -48.40
N LEU A 337 12.00 -31.96 -47.53
CA LEU A 337 11.04 -33.02 -47.20
C LEU A 337 10.15 -33.41 -48.39
N ASP A 338 9.81 -32.46 -49.27
CA ASP A 338 9.07 -32.75 -50.49
C ASP A 338 9.90 -33.50 -51.53
N ASP A 339 11.17 -33.11 -51.70
CA ASP A 339 12.12 -33.84 -52.54
C ASP A 339 12.31 -35.28 -52.05
N ASP A 340 12.41 -35.49 -50.74
CA ASP A 340 12.51 -36.82 -50.12
C ASP A 340 11.25 -37.65 -50.34
N LYS A 341 10.07 -37.03 -50.28
CA LYS A 341 8.80 -37.70 -50.58
C LYS A 341 8.76 -38.20 -52.01
N ASN A 342 9.11 -37.34 -52.96
CA ASN A 342 9.13 -37.67 -54.38
C ASN A 342 10.17 -38.77 -54.65
N TYR A 343 11.37 -38.65 -54.08
CA TYR A 343 12.41 -39.66 -54.16
C TYR A 343 11.94 -41.04 -53.66
N LEU A 344 11.33 -41.12 -52.46
CA LEU A 344 10.84 -42.37 -51.88
C LEU A 344 9.63 -42.95 -52.63
N ASN A 345 8.85 -42.14 -53.33
CA ASN A 345 7.76 -42.59 -54.19
C ASN A 345 8.27 -43.21 -55.49
N GLU A 346 9.32 -42.64 -56.08
CA GLU A 346 9.80 -43.04 -57.39
C GLU A 346 10.84 -44.15 -57.36
N HIS A 347 11.57 -44.30 -56.24
CA HIS A 347 12.68 -45.23 -56.09
C HIS A 347 12.27 -46.70 -56.33
N SER A 348 13.05 -47.40 -57.17
CA SER A 348 12.76 -48.77 -57.62
C SER A 348 12.60 -49.78 -56.48
N ALA A 349 13.48 -49.73 -55.47
CA ALA A 349 13.40 -50.60 -54.30
C ALA A 349 12.16 -50.31 -53.40
N MET A 350 11.71 -49.05 -53.32
CA MET A 350 10.50 -48.69 -52.57
C MET A 350 9.24 -49.17 -53.30
N LYS A 351 9.19 -49.03 -54.63
CA LYS A 351 8.13 -49.60 -55.46
C LYS A 351 8.09 -51.13 -55.35
N LYS A 352 9.27 -51.78 -55.32
CA LYS A 352 9.36 -53.23 -55.12
C LYS A 352 8.88 -53.64 -53.72
N LEU A 353 9.27 -52.92 -52.68
CA LEU A 353 8.81 -53.16 -51.31
C LEU A 353 7.28 -53.02 -51.20
N SER A 354 6.70 -51.97 -51.79
CA SER A 354 5.23 -51.77 -51.81
C SER A 354 4.50 -52.98 -52.40
N LYS A 355 4.98 -53.51 -53.53
CA LYS A 355 4.40 -54.71 -54.16
C LYS A 355 4.55 -55.96 -53.28
N LEU A 356 5.67 -56.09 -52.57
CA LEU A 356 5.89 -57.21 -51.65
C LEU A 356 5.00 -57.11 -50.41
N LEU A 357 4.77 -55.90 -49.88
CA LEU A 357 3.84 -55.65 -48.78
C LEU A 357 2.38 -55.99 -49.16
N GLU A 358 1.95 -55.59 -50.36
CA GLU A 358 0.64 -55.98 -50.90
C GLU A 358 0.51 -57.50 -51.02
N LYS A 359 1.55 -58.15 -51.54
CA LYS A 359 1.60 -59.62 -51.66
C LYS A 359 1.61 -60.31 -50.30
N GLU A 360 2.33 -59.78 -49.32
CA GLU A 360 2.36 -60.27 -47.94
C GLU A 360 0.97 -60.20 -47.31
N SER A 361 0.31 -59.04 -47.43
CA SER A 361 -1.06 -58.84 -46.91
C SER A 361 -2.05 -59.82 -47.56
N ALA A 362 -1.97 -60.03 -48.88
CA ALA A 362 -2.83 -60.97 -49.59
C ALA A 362 -2.57 -62.42 -49.13
N LEU A 363 -1.31 -62.83 -49.01
CA LEU A 363 -0.94 -64.17 -48.52
C LEU A 363 -1.40 -64.39 -47.09
N ASN A 364 -1.31 -63.38 -46.22
CA ASN A 364 -1.81 -63.47 -44.84
C ASN A 364 -3.33 -63.67 -44.79
N GLN A 365 -4.09 -62.97 -45.63
CA GLN A 365 -5.55 -63.16 -45.74
C GLN A 365 -5.91 -64.55 -46.26
N GLU A 366 -5.22 -65.03 -47.30
CA GLU A 366 -5.41 -66.38 -47.85
C GLU A 366 -5.04 -67.47 -46.83
N ILE A 367 -3.97 -67.29 -46.05
CA ILE A 367 -3.58 -68.23 -44.99
C ILE A 367 -4.63 -68.27 -43.89
N GLN A 368 -5.23 -67.13 -43.53
CA GLN A 368 -6.33 -67.08 -42.57
C GLN A 368 -7.57 -67.80 -43.10
N SER A 369 -7.98 -67.56 -44.35
CA SER A 369 -9.15 -68.22 -44.94
C SER A 369 -8.93 -69.73 -45.10
N LEU A 370 -7.78 -70.14 -45.63
CA LEU A 370 -7.42 -71.56 -45.77
C LEU A 370 -7.27 -72.24 -44.41
N GLY A 371 -6.78 -71.53 -43.39
CA GLY A 371 -6.72 -72.02 -42.02
C GLY A 371 -8.10 -72.36 -41.48
N GLN A 372 -9.07 -71.47 -41.69
CA GLN A 372 -10.46 -71.69 -41.32
C GLN A 372 -11.08 -72.86 -42.10
N GLU A 373 -10.91 -72.90 -43.42
CA GLU A 373 -11.40 -73.99 -44.27
C GLU A 373 -10.77 -75.35 -43.93
N THR A 374 -9.52 -75.37 -43.47
CA THR A 374 -8.83 -76.59 -43.01
C THR A 374 -9.41 -77.09 -41.70
N ILE A 375 -9.78 -76.20 -40.78
CA ILE A 375 -10.46 -76.56 -39.52
C ILE A 375 -11.87 -77.11 -39.81
N ASP A 376 -12.60 -76.48 -40.73
CA ASP A 376 -13.99 -76.83 -41.06
C ASP A 376 -14.12 -78.13 -41.88
N SER A 377 -13.04 -78.57 -42.55
CA SER A 377 -13.02 -79.77 -43.40
C SER A 377 -12.52 -81.05 -42.70
N SER A 378 -12.45 -81.05 -41.37
CA SER A 378 -11.87 -82.09 -40.51
C SER A 378 -12.42 -83.53 -40.66
N LEU A 379 -13.47 -83.74 -41.47
CA LEU A 379 -14.12 -85.03 -41.73
C LEU A 379 -14.31 -85.35 -43.22
N LYS A 380 -13.61 -84.68 -44.14
CA LYS A 380 -13.72 -84.88 -45.60
C LYS A 380 -12.37 -85.21 -46.26
N ASP A 381 -12.42 -85.87 -47.42
CA ASP A 381 -11.24 -86.22 -48.25
C ASP A 381 -10.42 -85.00 -48.73
N SER A 382 -10.93 -83.78 -48.57
CA SER A 382 -10.26 -82.52 -48.93
C SER A 382 -9.24 -82.02 -47.90
N LEU A 383 -9.18 -82.60 -46.70
CA LEU A 383 -8.31 -82.12 -45.60
C LEU A 383 -6.83 -82.10 -45.98
N ALA A 384 -6.34 -83.20 -46.59
CA ALA A 384 -4.94 -83.31 -47.01
C ALA A 384 -4.57 -82.28 -48.09
N LYS A 385 -5.52 -81.94 -48.97
CA LYS A 385 -5.33 -80.92 -50.02
C LYS A 385 -5.24 -79.52 -49.41
N ASN A 386 -6.13 -79.19 -48.48
CA ASN A 386 -6.14 -77.87 -47.82
C ASN A 386 -4.87 -77.63 -46.99
N PHE A 387 -4.35 -78.65 -46.28
CA PHE A 387 -3.06 -78.56 -45.59
C PHE A 387 -1.88 -78.36 -46.53
N ALA A 388 -1.89 -79.00 -47.71
CA ALA A 388 -0.84 -78.82 -48.71
C ALA A 388 -0.83 -77.40 -49.28
N GLU A 389 -2.01 -76.85 -49.58
CA GLU A 389 -2.18 -75.47 -50.05
C GLU A 389 -1.78 -74.45 -48.98
N LEU A 390 -2.19 -74.64 -47.72
CA LEU A 390 -1.80 -73.76 -46.60
C LEU A 390 -0.29 -73.76 -46.38
N LYS A 391 0.36 -74.93 -46.41
CA LYS A 391 1.82 -75.05 -46.30
C LYS A 391 2.54 -74.37 -47.47
N ASP A 392 1.99 -74.43 -48.68
CA ASP A 392 2.54 -73.72 -49.84
C ASP A 392 2.43 -72.21 -49.67
N ARG A 393 1.26 -71.68 -49.26
CA ARG A 393 1.08 -70.24 -48.97
C ARG A 393 2.00 -69.75 -47.86
N GLN A 394 2.21 -70.53 -46.79
CA GLN A 394 3.20 -70.21 -45.74
C GLN A 394 4.64 -70.18 -46.27
N ARG A 395 5.02 -71.07 -47.20
CA ARG A 395 6.34 -71.02 -47.87
C ARG A 395 6.47 -69.77 -48.74
N GLN A 396 5.44 -69.42 -49.49
CA GLN A 396 5.40 -68.20 -50.30
C GLN A 396 5.49 -66.94 -49.44
N LEU A 397 4.83 -66.93 -48.27
CA LEU A 397 4.92 -65.84 -47.29
C LEU A 397 6.35 -65.72 -46.75
N SER A 398 6.97 -66.83 -46.33
CA SER A 398 8.36 -66.84 -45.86
C SER A 398 9.34 -66.34 -46.91
N SER A 399 9.17 -66.74 -48.18
CA SER A 399 9.97 -66.21 -49.30
C SER A 399 9.75 -64.71 -49.51
N THR A 400 8.51 -64.24 -49.41
CA THR A 400 8.15 -62.83 -49.55
C THR A 400 8.77 -62.00 -48.43
N LEU A 401 8.69 -62.46 -47.18
CA LEU A 401 9.32 -61.83 -46.01
C LEU A 401 10.85 -61.81 -46.12
N SER A 402 11.47 -62.88 -46.62
CA SER A 402 12.91 -62.92 -46.88
C SER A 402 13.32 -61.88 -47.93
N GLU A 403 12.54 -61.76 -49.01
CA GLU A 403 12.78 -60.78 -50.07
C GLU A 403 12.60 -59.33 -49.54
N MET A 404 11.57 -59.07 -48.74
CA MET A 404 11.37 -57.78 -48.08
C MET A 404 12.54 -57.41 -47.14
N ASN A 405 12.98 -58.36 -46.31
CA ASN A 405 14.11 -58.18 -45.40
C ASN A 405 15.41 -57.93 -46.18
N SER A 406 15.58 -58.55 -47.35
CA SER A 406 16.74 -58.33 -48.22
C SER A 406 16.80 -56.90 -48.77
N LEU A 407 15.65 -56.26 -48.99
CA LEU A 407 15.57 -54.87 -49.43
C LEU A 407 15.97 -53.88 -48.34
N ARG A 408 15.96 -54.27 -47.05
CA ARG A 408 16.35 -53.43 -45.91
C ARG A 408 15.75 -52.00 -45.97
N ALA A 409 14.50 -51.90 -46.40
CA ALA A 409 13.83 -50.62 -46.68
C ALA A 409 12.63 -50.35 -45.77
N MET A 410 12.37 -51.22 -44.78
CA MET A 410 11.26 -51.06 -43.83
C MET A 410 11.31 -49.72 -43.07
N GLY A 411 12.47 -49.31 -42.56
CA GLY A 411 12.60 -48.01 -41.88
C GLY A 411 12.36 -46.79 -42.79
N LEU A 412 12.61 -46.93 -44.10
CA LEU A 412 12.30 -45.90 -45.10
C LEU A 412 10.81 -45.89 -45.45
N GLN A 413 10.15 -47.05 -45.39
CA GLN A 413 8.70 -47.16 -45.54
C GLN A 413 7.96 -46.51 -44.37
N GLU A 414 8.38 -46.77 -43.13
CA GLU A 414 7.82 -46.11 -41.95
C GLU A 414 7.99 -44.59 -42.01
N PHE A 415 9.18 -44.12 -42.44
CA PHE A 415 9.42 -42.70 -42.63
C PHE A 415 8.52 -42.12 -43.73
N LYS A 416 8.39 -42.81 -44.86
CA LYS A 416 7.51 -42.41 -45.97
C LYS A 416 6.06 -42.23 -45.54
N GLU A 417 5.55 -43.12 -44.68
CA GLU A 417 4.18 -43.03 -44.14
C GLU A 417 4.00 -41.85 -43.18
N LYS A 418 5.05 -41.48 -42.45
CA LYS A 418 5.04 -40.37 -41.48
C LYS A 418 5.43 -39.03 -42.06
N LEU A 419 6.03 -39.02 -43.24
CA LEU A 419 6.45 -37.81 -43.95
C LEU A 419 5.31 -36.80 -44.20
N PRO A 420 4.07 -37.20 -44.58
CA PRO A 420 2.97 -36.24 -44.74
C PRO A 420 2.56 -35.55 -43.43
N GLU A 421 2.64 -36.24 -42.29
CA GLU A 421 2.36 -35.65 -40.98
C GLU A 421 3.43 -34.62 -40.63
N LEU A 422 4.69 -34.95 -40.89
CA LEU A 422 5.82 -34.05 -40.67
C LEU A 422 5.77 -32.83 -41.59
N GLN A 423 5.41 -33.00 -42.87
CA GLN A 423 5.19 -31.90 -43.82
C GLN A 423 4.12 -30.93 -43.31
N LYS A 424 2.98 -31.45 -42.84
CA LYS A 424 1.90 -30.60 -42.27
C LYS A 424 2.39 -29.77 -41.08
N LYS A 425 3.22 -30.33 -40.20
CA LYS A 425 3.80 -29.57 -39.07
C LYS A 425 4.68 -28.41 -39.57
N TYR A 426 5.48 -28.63 -40.61
CA TYR A 426 6.28 -27.56 -41.22
C TYR A 426 5.46 -26.56 -42.05
N ASP A 427 4.34 -26.97 -42.64
CA ASP A 427 3.36 -26.07 -43.27
C ASP A 427 2.78 -25.12 -42.23
N SER A 428 2.32 -25.64 -41.09
CA SER A 428 1.83 -24.82 -39.98
C SER A 428 2.91 -23.93 -39.39
N LEU A 429 4.16 -24.39 -39.26
CA LEU A 429 5.28 -23.53 -38.85
C LEU A 429 5.51 -22.37 -39.84
N LYS A 430 5.33 -22.60 -41.14
CA LYS A 430 5.42 -21.52 -42.14
C LYS A 430 4.29 -20.51 -41.96
N GLU A 431 3.05 -20.98 -41.83
CA GLU A 431 1.88 -20.12 -41.64
C GLU A 431 2.04 -19.25 -40.38
N LEU A 432 2.47 -19.86 -39.27
CA LEU A 432 2.73 -19.14 -38.02
C LEU A 432 3.87 -18.11 -38.15
N ALA A 433 4.89 -18.41 -38.96
CA ALA A 433 5.94 -17.44 -39.26
C ALA A 433 5.44 -16.27 -40.14
N GLU A 434 4.52 -16.52 -41.08
CA GLU A 434 3.90 -15.48 -41.93
C GLU A 434 2.94 -14.58 -41.16
N LEU A 435 2.22 -15.16 -40.19
CA LEU A 435 1.32 -14.44 -39.27
C LEU A 435 2.07 -13.71 -38.13
N ASN A 436 3.40 -13.89 -38.04
CA ASN A 436 4.24 -13.37 -36.96
C ASN A 436 3.86 -13.89 -35.55
N GLU A 437 3.30 -15.10 -35.46
CA GLU A 437 2.83 -15.72 -34.21
C GLU A 437 3.96 -16.47 -33.47
N LEU A 438 4.80 -15.71 -32.75
CA LEU A 438 6.03 -16.25 -32.12
C LEU A 438 5.79 -17.36 -31.10
N ASN A 439 4.73 -17.23 -30.29
CA ASN A 439 4.46 -18.13 -29.18
C ASN A 439 3.98 -19.49 -29.69
N GLU A 440 3.01 -19.50 -30.59
CA GLU A 440 2.50 -20.72 -31.21
C GLU A 440 3.58 -21.39 -32.08
N PHE A 441 4.37 -20.59 -32.82
CA PHE A 441 5.51 -21.11 -33.58
C PHE A 441 6.48 -21.87 -32.68
N ASN A 442 6.88 -21.27 -31.55
CA ASN A 442 7.83 -21.89 -30.62
C ASN A 442 7.27 -23.16 -29.96
N LEU A 443 5.96 -23.20 -29.66
CA LEU A 443 5.31 -24.39 -29.11
C LEU A 443 5.30 -25.55 -30.12
N LEU A 444 4.87 -25.30 -31.35
CA LEU A 444 4.86 -26.31 -32.41
C LEU A 444 6.29 -26.74 -32.81
N PHE A 445 7.23 -25.81 -32.81
CA PHE A 445 8.62 -26.10 -33.15
C PHE A 445 9.28 -27.03 -32.12
N LYS A 446 8.99 -26.85 -30.83
CA LYS A 446 9.50 -27.71 -29.74
C LYS A 446 9.03 -29.16 -29.83
N SER A 447 7.84 -29.43 -30.37
CA SER A 447 7.36 -30.80 -30.60
C SER A 447 7.90 -31.37 -31.92
N THR A 448 8.01 -30.54 -32.96
CA THR A 448 8.42 -30.98 -34.31
C THR A 448 9.92 -31.29 -34.41
N TYR A 449 10.78 -30.48 -33.79
CA TYR A 449 12.24 -30.65 -33.91
C TYR A 449 12.75 -32.02 -33.37
N PRO A 450 12.34 -32.50 -32.19
CA PRO A 450 12.73 -33.82 -31.69
C PRO A 450 12.31 -34.98 -32.59
N GLU A 451 11.18 -34.86 -33.30
CA GLU A 451 10.70 -35.90 -34.22
C GLU A 451 11.66 -36.07 -35.40
N VAL A 452 12.16 -34.97 -35.99
CA VAL A 452 13.16 -35.03 -37.07
C VAL A 452 14.45 -35.69 -36.59
N PHE A 453 14.90 -35.36 -35.38
CA PHE A 453 16.11 -35.96 -34.81
C PHE A 453 15.95 -37.48 -34.61
N ARG A 454 14.76 -37.94 -34.18
CA ARG A 454 14.45 -39.38 -34.09
C ARG A 454 14.49 -40.07 -35.44
N TRP A 455 13.88 -39.48 -36.47
CA TRP A 455 13.92 -40.03 -37.82
C TRP A 455 15.33 -40.09 -38.39
N GLN A 456 16.15 -39.06 -38.14
CA GLN A 456 17.56 -39.07 -38.53
C GLN A 456 18.31 -40.26 -37.91
N GLY A 457 18.10 -40.55 -36.62
CA GLY A 457 18.68 -41.71 -35.95
C GLY A 457 18.18 -43.05 -36.51
N ASN A 458 16.87 -43.17 -36.71
CA ASN A 458 16.25 -44.40 -37.22
C ASN A 458 16.71 -44.73 -38.65
N ILE A 459 16.79 -43.71 -39.52
CA ILE A 459 17.28 -43.88 -40.88
C ILE A 459 18.77 -44.23 -40.91
N GLN A 460 19.60 -43.65 -40.04
CA GLN A 460 21.02 -44.01 -39.92
C GLN A 460 21.26 -45.46 -39.47
N ALA A 461 20.35 -46.03 -38.67
CA ALA A 461 20.43 -47.42 -38.27
C ALA A 461 20.10 -48.40 -39.43
N SER A 462 19.50 -47.92 -40.53
CA SER A 462 19.16 -48.73 -41.69
C SER A 462 20.37 -49.02 -42.60
N ARG A 463 20.78 -50.30 -42.68
CA ARG A 463 21.95 -50.79 -43.42
C ARG A 463 21.72 -50.95 -44.94
N ASN A 464 21.08 -49.98 -45.60
CA ASN A 464 20.90 -49.96 -47.06
C ASN A 464 21.64 -48.79 -47.71
N GLU A 465 22.87 -49.03 -48.16
CA GLU A 465 23.81 -47.99 -48.61
C GLU A 465 23.31 -47.15 -49.80
N ASN A 466 22.42 -47.69 -50.65
CA ASN A 466 21.98 -47.00 -51.89
C ASN A 466 20.83 -46.00 -51.71
N ILE A 467 19.98 -46.16 -50.68
CA ILE A 467 18.78 -45.32 -50.47
C ILE A 467 18.93 -44.47 -49.21
N THR A 468 19.52 -45.05 -48.16
CA THR A 468 19.71 -44.40 -46.86
C THR A 468 20.64 -43.18 -46.97
N GLY A 469 21.59 -43.15 -47.92
CA GLY A 469 22.55 -42.06 -48.08
C GLY A 469 21.89 -40.69 -48.28
N LYS A 470 21.05 -40.54 -49.32
CA LYS A 470 20.37 -39.27 -49.63
C LYS A 470 19.48 -38.81 -48.47
N ILE A 471 18.57 -39.66 -48.00
CA ILE A 471 17.62 -39.31 -46.93
C ILE A 471 18.34 -38.98 -45.63
N SER A 472 19.42 -39.70 -45.29
CA SER A 472 20.23 -39.40 -44.12
C SER A 472 20.91 -38.04 -44.22
N ASP A 473 21.43 -37.68 -45.40
CA ASP A 473 22.07 -36.39 -45.62
C ASP A 473 21.07 -35.22 -45.66
N ASP A 474 19.88 -35.45 -46.20
CA ASP A 474 18.80 -34.47 -46.23
C ASP A 474 18.22 -34.26 -44.82
N LEU A 475 18.00 -35.31 -44.03
CA LEU A 475 17.63 -35.19 -42.62
C LEU A 475 18.74 -34.50 -41.79
N LYS A 476 20.02 -34.72 -42.08
CA LYS A 476 21.12 -33.93 -41.46
C LYS A 476 21.01 -32.45 -41.80
N LYS A 477 20.66 -32.08 -43.04
CA LYS A 477 20.43 -30.68 -43.43
C LYS A 477 19.22 -30.10 -42.70
N VAL A 478 18.11 -30.85 -42.61
CA VAL A 478 16.91 -30.42 -41.86
C VAL A 478 17.23 -30.21 -40.37
N THR A 479 17.98 -31.12 -39.73
CA THR A 479 18.43 -30.96 -38.35
C THR A 479 19.31 -29.73 -38.16
N ARG A 480 20.19 -29.41 -39.13
CA ARG A 480 21.00 -28.18 -39.10
C ARG A 480 20.12 -26.93 -39.19
N LEU A 481 19.15 -26.89 -40.11
CA LEU A 481 18.22 -25.77 -40.27
C LEU A 481 17.35 -25.57 -39.02
N ASN A 482 16.84 -26.64 -38.42
CA ASN A 482 16.15 -26.57 -37.13
C ASN A 482 17.06 -26.05 -36.00
N GLY A 483 18.35 -26.41 -36.03
CA GLY A 483 19.35 -25.87 -35.11
C GLY A 483 19.51 -24.36 -35.26
N GLU A 484 19.51 -23.84 -36.49
CA GLU A 484 19.54 -22.40 -36.76
C GLU A 484 18.26 -21.69 -36.29
N ILE A 485 17.08 -22.26 -36.53
CA ILE A 485 15.81 -21.76 -36.00
C ILE A 485 15.85 -21.64 -34.46
N SER A 486 16.35 -22.68 -33.78
CA SER A 486 16.51 -22.69 -32.32
C SER A 486 17.46 -21.58 -31.83
N LYS A 487 18.60 -21.38 -32.52
CA LYS A 487 19.56 -20.33 -32.20
C LYS A 487 18.98 -18.94 -32.40
N LYS A 488 18.22 -18.73 -33.49
CA LYS A 488 17.53 -17.48 -33.79
C LYS A 488 16.49 -17.15 -32.70
N LEU A 489 15.65 -18.12 -32.33
CA LEU A 489 14.67 -17.98 -31.23
C LEU A 489 15.35 -17.58 -29.91
N GLY A 490 16.45 -18.26 -29.56
CA GLY A 490 17.23 -17.93 -28.37
C GLY A 490 17.91 -16.55 -28.43
N SER A 491 18.33 -16.11 -29.62
CA SER A 491 18.97 -14.81 -29.82
C SER A 491 17.98 -13.66 -29.76
N LEU A 492 16.78 -13.85 -30.31
CA LEU A 492 15.67 -12.89 -30.17
C LEU A 492 15.38 -12.67 -28.67
N LYS A 493 15.19 -13.74 -27.90
CA LYS A 493 14.95 -13.67 -26.45
C LYS A 493 16.05 -12.92 -25.68
N ARG A 494 17.33 -13.17 -25.99
CA ARG A 494 18.43 -12.43 -25.33
C ARG A 494 18.50 -10.98 -25.77
N SER A 495 18.20 -10.68 -27.02
CA SER A 495 18.26 -9.31 -27.56
C SER A 495 17.14 -8.41 -27.03
N THR A 496 15.97 -8.97 -26.72
CA THR A 496 14.88 -8.25 -26.06
C THR A 496 15.22 -7.94 -24.61
N GLU A 497 15.91 -8.85 -23.91
CA GLU A 497 16.32 -8.67 -22.52
C GLU A 497 17.56 -7.74 -22.37
N ALA A 498 18.53 -7.80 -23.28
CA ALA A 498 19.81 -7.07 -23.20
C ALA A 498 19.77 -5.63 -23.75
N SER A 499 18.70 -5.21 -24.43
CA SER A 499 18.65 -3.91 -25.12
C SER A 499 18.47 -2.69 -24.20
N ASN A 500 18.15 -2.87 -22.92
CA ASN A 500 17.77 -1.74 -22.07
C ASN A 500 18.94 -0.79 -21.75
N ASP A 501 20.15 -1.29 -21.54
CA ASP A 501 21.31 -0.46 -21.18
C ASP A 501 22.08 0.06 -22.42
N SER A 502 21.92 -0.59 -23.58
CA SER A 502 22.55 -0.18 -24.84
C SER A 502 21.78 0.89 -25.63
N LEU A 503 20.50 1.09 -25.30
CA LEU A 503 19.63 2.06 -25.96
C LEU A 503 19.69 3.48 -25.35
N LEU A 504 20.29 3.60 -24.17
CA LEU A 504 20.48 4.88 -23.50
C LEU A 504 21.70 5.63 -24.08
N SER A 505 21.50 6.88 -24.48
CA SER A 505 22.58 7.74 -24.96
C SER A 505 23.56 8.11 -23.82
N LYS A 506 24.80 8.49 -24.15
CA LYS A 506 25.76 8.98 -23.13
C LYS A 506 25.21 10.18 -22.36
N GLU A 507 24.44 11.04 -23.04
CA GLU A 507 23.80 12.20 -22.42
C GLU A 507 22.68 11.78 -21.46
N GLU A 508 21.84 10.81 -21.84
CA GLU A 508 20.81 10.23 -20.96
C GLU A 508 21.44 9.58 -19.72
N LYS A 509 22.53 8.82 -19.88
CA LYS A 509 23.27 8.23 -18.75
C LYS A 509 23.84 9.31 -17.81
N SER A 510 24.37 10.40 -18.36
CA SER A 510 24.83 11.53 -17.54
C SER A 510 23.68 12.23 -16.80
N LYS A 511 22.51 12.38 -17.45
CA LYS A 511 21.30 12.92 -16.80
C LYS A 511 20.83 12.01 -15.66
N LEU A 512 20.81 10.70 -15.86
CA LEU A 512 20.47 9.71 -14.83
C LEU A 512 21.44 9.76 -13.63
N GLN A 513 22.75 9.90 -13.88
CA GLN A 513 23.75 10.07 -12.82
C GLN A 513 23.52 11.35 -12.01
N LYS A 514 23.25 12.49 -12.68
CA LYS A 514 22.92 13.74 -11.98
C LYS A 514 21.66 13.62 -11.12
N MET A 515 20.64 12.92 -11.62
CA MET A 515 19.43 12.65 -10.83
C MET A 515 19.74 11.74 -9.64
N ALA A 516 20.59 10.72 -9.80
CA ALA A 516 21.03 9.88 -8.68
C ALA A 516 21.78 10.68 -7.59
N GLU A 517 22.59 11.68 -7.97
CA GLU A 517 23.23 12.59 -7.00
C GLU A 517 22.20 13.45 -6.25
N GLN A 518 21.13 13.89 -6.94
CA GLN A 518 20.03 14.63 -6.31
C GLN A 518 19.25 13.73 -5.33
N GLU A 519 18.94 12.49 -5.71
CA GLU A 519 18.34 11.46 -4.85
C GLU A 519 19.20 11.22 -3.60
N LYS A 520 20.52 11.10 -3.76
CA LYS A 520 21.48 10.94 -2.65
C LYS A 520 21.47 12.16 -1.71
N SER A 521 21.41 13.37 -2.26
CA SER A 521 21.33 14.60 -1.45
C SER A 521 20.03 14.66 -0.66
N MET A 522 18.89 14.34 -1.28
CA MET A 522 17.60 14.27 -0.59
C MET A 522 17.59 13.18 0.47
N ARG A 523 18.22 12.01 0.21
CA ARG A 523 18.37 10.96 1.21
C ARG A 523 19.06 11.47 2.46
N GLY A 524 20.19 12.17 2.31
CA GLY A 524 20.90 12.78 3.44
C GLY A 524 20.03 13.75 4.26
N LYS A 525 19.20 14.55 3.58
CA LYS A 525 18.22 15.42 4.25
C LYS A 525 17.17 14.62 5.01
N THR A 526 16.58 13.60 4.39
CA THR A 526 15.58 12.74 5.05
C THR A 526 16.14 12.02 6.28
N GLU A 527 17.40 11.57 6.24
CA GLU A 527 18.08 10.96 7.40
C GLU A 527 18.29 11.98 8.53
N GLY A 528 18.63 13.23 8.19
CA GLY A 528 18.72 14.34 9.15
C GLY A 528 17.38 14.63 9.82
N MET A 529 16.34 14.79 9.01
CA MET A 529 14.97 15.04 9.48
C MET A 529 14.43 13.88 10.34
N GLN A 530 14.72 12.62 9.97
CA GLN A 530 14.34 11.47 10.78
C GLN A 530 14.90 11.58 12.22
N LYS A 531 16.18 11.92 12.36
CA LYS A 531 16.83 12.09 13.67
C LYS A 531 16.24 13.27 14.43
N GLN A 532 15.99 14.38 13.74
CA GLN A 532 15.38 15.57 14.30
C GLN A 532 13.98 15.28 14.85
N PHE A 533 13.09 14.70 14.04
CA PHE A 533 11.73 14.33 14.47
C PHE A 533 11.74 13.31 15.60
N SER A 534 12.68 12.37 15.60
CA SER A 534 12.83 11.39 16.68
C SER A 534 13.21 12.09 18.00
N LYS A 535 14.15 13.04 17.97
CA LYS A 535 14.54 13.84 19.14
C LYS A 535 13.41 14.75 19.63
N MET A 536 12.67 15.36 18.72
CA MET A 536 11.53 16.20 19.09
C MET A 536 10.40 15.39 19.72
N ASN A 537 10.04 14.24 19.15
CA ASN A 537 9.04 13.34 19.73
C ASN A 537 9.46 12.83 21.13
N GLN A 538 10.74 12.52 21.33
CA GLN A 538 11.24 12.16 22.66
C GLN A 538 10.96 13.26 23.69
N LYS A 539 11.16 14.53 23.31
CA LYS A 539 10.88 15.69 24.16
C LYS A 539 9.39 16.01 24.30
N ASN A 540 8.61 15.84 23.23
CA ASN A 540 7.21 16.22 23.17
C ASN A 540 6.36 15.10 22.55
N PRO A 541 5.58 14.36 23.35
CA PRO A 541 4.74 13.24 22.90
C PRO A 541 3.53 13.69 22.07
N LEU A 542 3.33 14.98 21.84
CA LEU A 542 2.34 15.46 20.86
C LEU A 542 2.82 15.31 19.42
N LEU A 543 4.12 15.14 19.20
CA LEU A 543 4.67 14.88 17.88
C LEU A 543 4.58 13.39 17.56
N PRO A 544 3.90 13.00 16.48
CA PRO A 544 3.71 11.59 16.19
C PRO A 544 5.02 10.93 15.71
N PRO A 545 5.32 9.69 16.14
CA PRO A 545 6.49 8.94 15.69
C PRO A 545 6.45 8.66 14.18
N SER A 546 5.26 8.69 13.58
CA SER A 546 5.05 8.52 12.14
C SER A 546 5.81 9.56 11.31
N LEU A 547 6.09 10.76 11.82
CA LEU A 547 6.92 11.75 11.12
C LEU A 547 8.33 11.22 10.85
N ALA A 548 8.97 10.67 11.89
CA ALA A 548 10.28 10.05 11.77
C ALA A 548 10.22 8.78 10.90
N GLN A 549 9.17 7.97 11.05
CA GLN A 549 8.98 6.75 10.25
C GLN A 549 8.81 7.06 8.75
N ASN A 550 8.02 8.08 8.40
CA ASN A 550 7.84 8.52 7.02
C ASN A 550 9.16 9.01 6.41
N MET A 551 9.98 9.73 7.18
CA MET A 551 11.33 10.12 6.74
C MET A 551 12.26 8.92 6.55
N GLN A 552 12.19 7.92 7.44
CA GLN A 552 12.95 6.68 7.28
C GLN A 552 12.53 5.92 6.01
N MET A 553 11.22 5.81 5.75
CA MET A 553 10.69 5.14 4.55
C MET A 553 11.02 5.91 3.28
N ALA A 554 10.92 7.24 3.31
CA ALA A 554 11.37 8.11 2.22
C ALA A 554 12.84 7.86 1.93
N GLY A 555 13.73 7.93 2.94
CA GLY A 555 15.16 7.67 2.78
C GLY A 555 15.49 6.29 2.17
N LYS A 556 14.79 5.23 2.60
CA LYS A 556 14.94 3.88 1.99
C LYS A 556 14.52 3.85 0.51
N ASN A 557 13.44 4.54 0.16
CA ASN A 557 12.97 4.59 -1.23
C ASN A 557 13.88 5.47 -2.11
N LEU A 558 14.38 6.60 -1.59
CA LEU A 558 15.39 7.44 -2.25
C LEU A 558 16.69 6.65 -2.48
N GLN A 559 17.13 5.84 -1.52
CA GLN A 559 18.30 4.95 -1.70
C GLN A 559 18.09 3.93 -2.85
N ARG A 560 16.88 3.37 -2.95
CA ARG A 560 16.54 2.45 -4.04
C ARG A 560 16.48 3.19 -5.38
N ALA A 561 15.90 4.38 -5.42
CA ALA A 561 15.88 5.26 -6.60
C ALA A 561 17.30 5.60 -7.04
N GLU A 562 18.16 6.07 -6.14
CA GLU A 562 19.59 6.33 -6.38
C GLU A 562 20.28 5.12 -7.03
N SER A 563 20.14 3.94 -6.43
CA SER A 563 20.79 2.72 -6.93
C SER A 563 20.25 2.31 -8.31
N ARG A 564 18.95 2.48 -8.54
CA ARG A 564 18.29 2.17 -9.82
C ARG A 564 18.69 3.15 -10.92
N LEU A 565 18.80 4.44 -10.61
CA LEU A 565 19.30 5.46 -11.54
C LEU A 565 20.77 5.23 -11.90
N GLN A 566 21.63 4.91 -10.92
CA GLN A 566 23.03 4.55 -11.16
C GLN A 566 23.17 3.28 -12.01
N GLY A 567 22.26 2.31 -11.81
CA GLY A 567 22.19 1.08 -12.60
C GLY A 567 21.45 1.21 -13.93
N ASN A 568 21.11 2.43 -14.38
CA ASN A 568 20.36 2.70 -15.61
C ASN A 568 18.98 2.01 -15.69
N GLN A 569 18.39 1.65 -14.54
CA GLN A 569 17.10 0.98 -14.43
C GLN A 569 15.95 1.99 -14.40
N VAL A 570 15.81 2.78 -15.47
CA VAL A 570 14.89 3.94 -15.55
C VAL A 570 13.46 3.59 -15.12
N GLN A 571 12.87 2.53 -15.69
CA GLN A 571 11.50 2.12 -15.38
C GLN A 571 11.30 1.74 -13.91
N ARG A 572 12.26 1.03 -13.32
CA ARG A 572 12.19 0.64 -11.90
C ARG A 572 12.44 1.84 -11.00
N SER A 573 13.23 2.82 -11.44
CA SER A 573 13.49 4.02 -10.66
C SER A 573 12.22 4.79 -10.36
N ILE A 574 11.36 5.02 -11.37
CA ILE A 574 10.10 5.76 -11.25
C ILE A 574 9.22 5.21 -10.10
N GLU A 575 9.15 3.89 -9.95
CA GLU A 575 8.40 3.26 -8.85
C GLU A 575 8.96 3.65 -7.47
N SER A 576 10.28 3.62 -7.31
CA SER A 576 10.94 4.02 -6.06
C SER A 576 10.81 5.52 -5.80
N GLU A 577 10.96 6.34 -6.84
CA GLU A 577 10.81 7.79 -6.79
C GLU A 577 9.39 8.19 -6.36
N ASN A 578 8.35 7.56 -6.92
CA ASN A 578 6.96 7.78 -6.53
C ASN A 578 6.67 7.38 -5.08
N LYS A 579 7.22 6.24 -4.63
CA LYS A 579 7.10 5.82 -3.23
C LYS A 579 7.80 6.79 -2.28
N ALA A 580 8.96 7.33 -2.66
CA ALA A 580 9.63 8.38 -1.89
C ALA A 580 8.79 9.67 -1.82
N LEU A 581 8.27 10.12 -2.95
CA LEU A 581 7.40 11.30 -3.04
C LEU A 581 6.18 11.19 -2.11
N LYS A 582 5.50 10.04 -2.13
CA LYS A 582 4.33 9.77 -1.28
C LYS A 582 4.67 9.93 0.21
N GLN A 583 5.78 9.36 0.65
CA GLN A 583 6.22 9.44 2.05
C GLN A 583 6.59 10.87 2.49
N ILE A 584 7.20 11.65 1.58
CA ILE A 584 7.48 13.07 1.80
C ILE A 584 6.17 13.87 1.95
N GLN A 585 5.19 13.61 1.09
CA GLN A 585 3.88 14.27 1.13
C GLN A 585 3.07 13.92 2.38
N GLU A 586 3.09 12.65 2.80
CA GLU A 586 2.43 12.21 4.04
C GLU A 586 3.00 12.96 5.25
N ALA A 587 4.32 13.08 5.36
CA ALA A 587 4.95 13.85 6.43
C ALA A 587 4.60 15.35 6.36
N GLN A 588 4.58 15.94 5.16
CA GLN A 588 4.17 17.33 4.96
C GLN A 588 2.70 17.59 5.33
N SER A 589 1.80 16.64 5.02
CA SER A 589 0.38 16.73 5.41
C SER A 589 0.25 16.71 6.93
N MET A 590 0.92 15.78 7.59
CA MET A 590 0.94 15.69 9.06
C MET A 590 1.40 17.00 9.69
N LEU A 591 2.52 17.57 9.25
CA LEU A 591 2.99 18.87 9.76
C LEU A 591 2.00 20.01 9.49
N SER A 592 1.37 20.02 8.32
CA SER A 592 0.38 21.04 7.96
C SER A 592 -0.90 20.94 8.81
N GLU A 593 -1.34 19.73 9.12
CA GLU A 593 -2.47 19.46 10.01
C GLU A 593 -2.16 19.89 11.44
N MET A 594 -0.96 19.57 11.94
CA MET A 594 -0.50 20.01 13.27
C MET A 594 -0.43 21.53 13.38
N LYS A 595 0.02 22.22 12.32
CA LYS A 595 0.06 23.68 12.30
C LYS A 595 -1.35 24.28 12.33
N LYS A 596 -2.32 23.67 11.64
CA LYS A 596 -3.72 24.12 11.64
C LYS A 596 -4.37 23.95 13.01
N SER A 597 -4.20 22.78 13.63
CA SER A 597 -4.76 22.50 14.96
C SER A 597 -4.14 23.39 16.05
N GLY A 598 -2.83 23.63 16.02
CA GLY A 598 -2.17 24.58 16.91
C GLY A 598 -2.64 26.03 16.70
N SER A 599 -2.86 26.43 15.45
CA SER A 599 -3.33 27.79 15.13
C SER A 599 -4.79 28.05 15.52
N GLN A 600 -5.69 27.07 15.39
CA GLN A 600 -7.08 27.20 15.85
C GLN A 600 -7.17 27.39 17.37
N MET A 601 -6.35 26.66 18.14
CA MET A 601 -6.25 26.85 19.59
C MET A 601 -5.68 28.22 20.01
N SER A 602 -4.96 28.92 19.12
CA SER A 602 -4.41 30.26 19.40
C SER A 602 -5.27 31.43 18.86
N GLN A 603 -6.12 31.16 17.87
CA GLN A 603 -6.92 32.20 17.19
C GLN A 603 -8.34 32.34 17.76
N GLN A 604 -8.92 31.31 18.35
CA GLN A 604 -10.20 31.45 19.07
C GLN A 604 -10.07 32.44 20.25
N GLY A 605 -8.96 32.43 21.00
CA GLY A 605 -8.70 33.41 22.06
C GLY A 605 -8.27 34.82 21.59
N LYS A 606 -7.98 35.04 20.29
CA LYS A 606 -7.45 36.35 19.81
C LYS A 606 -8.29 37.08 18.77
N GLN A 607 -9.23 36.43 18.07
CA GLN A 607 -9.99 37.11 17.00
C GLN A 607 -11.36 37.66 17.40
N GLN A 608 -11.91 37.34 18.58
CA GLN A 608 -13.21 37.90 19.00
C GLN A 608 -13.13 39.13 19.91
N ASN A 609 -11.98 39.43 20.52
CA ASN A 609 -11.84 40.58 21.43
C ASN A 609 -11.20 41.84 20.81
N GLN A 610 -11.69 42.26 19.65
CA GLN A 610 -11.75 43.70 19.37
C GLN A 610 -13.18 44.18 19.60
N LEU A 611 -13.42 44.70 20.80
CA LEU A 611 -14.56 45.56 21.12
C LEU A 611 -14.78 46.56 19.98
N ARG A 612 -15.76 46.30 19.12
CA ARG A 612 -16.30 47.29 18.18
C ARG A 612 -17.32 48.15 18.91
N LEU A 613 -16.84 49.09 19.70
CA LEU A 613 -17.61 50.29 20.02
C LEU A 613 -17.36 51.33 18.94
N GLY A 614 -18.36 51.54 18.09
CA GLY A 614 -18.40 52.59 17.08
C GLY A 614 -19.83 52.87 16.67
N THR A 615 -20.41 53.90 17.27
CA THR A 615 -21.73 54.44 16.95
C THR A 615 -21.76 54.93 15.49
N GLY A 616 -22.74 54.48 14.69
CA GLY A 616 -23.10 55.18 13.45
C GLY A 616 -23.44 54.30 12.25
N SER A 617 -24.73 54.31 11.92
CA SER A 617 -25.27 54.39 10.54
C SER A 617 -24.96 53.25 9.57
N ARG A 618 -26.00 52.43 9.36
CA ARG A 618 -26.21 51.60 8.17
C ARG A 618 -25.90 52.40 6.90
N ARG A 619 -25.04 51.85 6.04
CA ARG A 619 -25.04 52.19 4.61
C ARG A 619 -24.94 50.91 3.80
N ASP A 620 -26.05 50.65 3.12
CA ASP A 620 -26.18 49.73 2.00
C ASP A 620 -25.08 49.99 0.95
N SER A 621 -24.56 48.92 0.36
CA SER A 621 -23.72 48.96 -0.84
C SER A 621 -23.86 47.65 -1.62
N ARG A 622 -25.04 47.47 -2.23
CA ARG A 622 -25.13 46.85 -3.55
C ARG A 622 -24.31 47.65 -4.57
N ARG A 623 -23.11 47.19 -4.93
CA ARG A 623 -22.52 47.34 -6.28
C ARG A 623 -21.30 46.43 -6.44
N GLY A 624 -21.29 45.67 -7.53
CA GLY A 624 -20.42 44.51 -7.74
C GLY A 624 -19.00 44.80 -8.23
N GLY A 625 -18.29 43.71 -8.52
CA GLY A 625 -16.98 43.74 -9.14
C GLY A 625 -16.11 42.51 -8.83
N ALA A 626 -16.39 41.41 -9.54
CA ALA A 626 -15.52 40.28 -9.89
C ALA A 626 -14.30 39.95 -9.00
N VAL A 627 -14.35 38.83 -8.29
CA VAL A 627 -13.15 38.10 -7.84
C VAL A 627 -13.07 36.74 -8.54
N ARG A 628 -11.90 36.56 -9.13
CA ARG A 628 -11.43 35.48 -10.00
C ARG A 628 -11.53 34.09 -9.36
N MET A 629 -12.02 33.15 -10.17
CA MET A 629 -11.69 31.72 -10.24
C MET A 629 -11.22 31.06 -8.94
N GLN A 630 -12.17 30.38 -8.29
CA GLN A 630 -11.85 29.23 -7.44
C GLN A 630 -11.08 28.21 -8.29
N LYS A 631 -9.83 27.92 -7.91
CA LYS A 631 -9.14 26.72 -8.37
C LYS A 631 -9.87 25.53 -7.75
N GLU A 632 -10.76 24.91 -8.54
CA GLU A 632 -11.17 23.54 -8.30
C GLU A 632 -9.91 22.70 -8.04
N LYS A 633 -9.90 22.02 -6.89
CA LYS A 633 -8.95 20.94 -6.64
C LYS A 633 -9.23 19.86 -7.69
N VAL A 634 -8.40 19.83 -8.73
CA VAL A 634 -8.30 18.66 -9.61
C VAL A 634 -7.78 17.52 -8.75
N LEU A 635 -8.69 16.62 -8.37
CA LEU A 635 -8.34 15.32 -7.81
C LEU A 635 -7.50 14.60 -8.86
N LEU A 636 -6.24 14.35 -8.52
CA LEU A 636 -5.46 13.33 -9.23
C LEU A 636 -6.15 11.99 -8.97
N PRO A 637 -6.43 11.18 -10.00
CA PRO A 637 -7.07 9.89 -9.82
C PRO A 637 -6.24 8.98 -8.89
N SER A 638 -6.91 8.24 -8.01
CA SER A 638 -6.31 7.14 -7.25
C SER A 638 -5.98 5.95 -8.19
N ASP A 639 -5.06 5.08 -7.76
CA ASP A 639 -4.52 3.93 -8.52
C ASP A 639 -5.60 3.01 -9.13
N ASP A 640 -6.85 3.09 -8.67
CA ASP A 640 -7.98 2.26 -9.11
C ASP A 640 -8.77 2.86 -10.30
N GLN A 641 -8.37 4.02 -10.84
CA GLN A 641 -9.08 4.72 -11.93
C GLN A 641 -8.35 4.77 -13.27
N TYR A 642 -7.30 3.97 -13.50
CA TYR A 642 -6.78 3.75 -14.85
C TYR A 642 -7.70 2.81 -15.63
N LYS A 643 -8.76 3.34 -16.24
CA LYS A 643 -9.44 2.65 -17.34
C LYS A 643 -8.57 2.79 -18.58
N VAL A 644 -8.17 1.64 -19.12
CA VAL A 644 -7.44 1.52 -20.38
C VAL A 644 -8.09 2.44 -21.44
N PRO A 645 -7.33 3.32 -22.14
CA PRO A 645 -7.87 4.26 -23.12
C PRO A 645 -8.80 3.56 -24.12
N SER A 646 -9.85 4.25 -24.57
CA SER A 646 -10.84 3.74 -25.54
C SER A 646 -10.18 3.13 -26.78
N GLU A 647 -9.05 3.70 -27.20
CA GLU A 647 -8.20 3.26 -28.31
C GLU A 647 -7.70 1.82 -28.12
N PHE A 648 -7.40 1.40 -26.89
CA PHE A 648 -6.94 0.04 -26.58
C PHE A 648 -8.10 -0.97 -26.60
N ARG A 649 -9.32 -0.51 -26.29
CA ARG A 649 -10.54 -1.33 -26.40
C ARG A 649 -10.96 -1.49 -27.86
N GLU A 650 -10.78 -0.45 -28.66
CA GLU A 650 -10.91 -0.52 -30.12
C GLU A 650 -9.84 -1.42 -30.73
N ASP A 651 -8.57 -1.36 -30.31
CA ASP A 651 -7.52 -2.26 -30.81
C ASP A 651 -7.79 -3.74 -30.48
N ILE A 652 -8.33 -4.04 -29.29
CA ILE A 652 -8.74 -5.41 -28.92
C ILE A 652 -9.98 -5.85 -29.73
N LEU A 653 -10.97 -4.96 -29.94
CA LEU A 653 -12.15 -5.26 -30.75
C LEU A 653 -11.85 -5.36 -32.26
N ASP A 654 -10.84 -4.65 -32.75
CA ASP A 654 -10.38 -4.72 -34.13
C ASP A 654 -9.50 -5.95 -34.36
N ALA A 655 -8.77 -6.40 -33.33
CA ALA A 655 -8.14 -7.72 -33.29
C ALA A 655 -9.18 -8.87 -33.31
N MET A 656 -10.34 -8.72 -32.65
CA MET A 656 -11.44 -9.69 -32.70
C MET A 656 -12.11 -9.77 -34.09
N LYS A 657 -12.00 -8.75 -34.94
CA LYS A 657 -12.58 -8.74 -36.31
C LYS A 657 -11.68 -9.42 -37.35
N LYS A 658 -10.40 -9.68 -37.04
CA LYS A 658 -9.50 -10.41 -37.94
C LYS A 658 -9.76 -11.91 -37.81
N GLN A 659 -9.94 -12.58 -38.95
CA GLN A 659 -10.38 -13.99 -39.02
C GLN A 659 -9.49 -14.91 -38.19
N THR A 660 -10.03 -15.38 -37.07
CA THR A 660 -9.44 -16.44 -36.24
C THR A 660 -9.72 -17.81 -36.89
N PRO A 661 -8.73 -18.71 -36.99
CA PRO A 661 -8.97 -20.08 -37.43
C PRO A 661 -9.99 -20.77 -36.51
N LYS A 662 -11.04 -21.40 -37.08
CA LYS A 662 -12.20 -21.97 -36.36
C LYS A 662 -11.85 -22.91 -35.19
N ASN A 663 -10.65 -23.48 -35.19
CA ASN A 663 -10.22 -24.46 -34.20
C ASN A 663 -9.75 -23.82 -32.87
N TYR A 664 -9.50 -22.50 -32.85
CA TYR A 664 -8.92 -21.79 -31.70
C TYR A 664 -9.80 -20.63 -31.19
N GLU A 665 -10.99 -20.48 -31.75
CA GLU A 665 -11.92 -19.37 -31.45
C GLU A 665 -12.35 -19.35 -29.98
N GLN A 666 -12.51 -20.51 -29.33
CA GLN A 666 -12.84 -20.60 -27.90
C GLN A 666 -11.68 -20.16 -26.99
N LEU A 667 -10.46 -20.65 -27.25
CA LEU A 667 -9.26 -20.33 -26.45
C LEU A 667 -8.86 -18.86 -26.56
N VAL A 668 -9.00 -18.29 -27.75
CA VAL A 668 -8.74 -16.86 -28.01
C VAL A 668 -9.78 -16.00 -27.30
N ASN A 669 -11.07 -16.38 -27.33
CA ASN A 669 -12.12 -15.68 -26.61
C ASN A 669 -11.95 -15.75 -25.09
N GLU A 670 -11.45 -16.86 -24.55
CA GLU A 670 -11.19 -17.05 -23.11
C GLU A 670 -10.00 -16.20 -22.64
N TYR A 671 -8.90 -16.19 -23.41
CA TYR A 671 -7.71 -15.36 -23.16
C TYR A 671 -8.01 -13.85 -23.15
N TYR A 672 -8.83 -13.36 -24.10
CA TYR A 672 -9.21 -11.95 -24.14
C TYR A 672 -10.28 -11.58 -23.10
N ARG A 673 -11.08 -12.54 -22.61
CA ARG A 673 -12.01 -12.32 -21.48
C ARG A 673 -11.27 -12.05 -20.18
N GLU A 674 -10.15 -12.74 -19.95
CA GLU A 674 -9.28 -12.53 -18.78
C GLU A 674 -8.51 -11.20 -18.83
N LEU A 675 -8.34 -10.61 -20.02
CA LEU A 675 -7.65 -9.33 -20.22
C LEU A 675 -8.55 -8.09 -20.00
N VAL A 676 -9.88 -8.27 -19.93
CA VAL A 676 -10.87 -7.18 -19.85
C VAL A 676 -11.59 -7.13 -18.49
N GLN A 677 -11.45 -8.15 -17.64
CA GLN A 677 -11.81 -8.10 -16.20
C GLN A 677 -10.70 -7.43 -15.39
#